data_AF-A0A250K3R3-F1
#
_entry.id   AF-A0A250K3R3-F1
#
_cell.length_a   1.000
_cell.length_b   1.000
_cell.length_c   1.000
_cell.angle_alpha   90.00
_cell.angle_beta   90.00
_cell.angle_gamma   90.00
#
_symmetry.space_group_name_H-M   'P 1'
#
loop_
_entity.id
_entity.type
_entity.pdbx_description
1 polymer ?
#
loop_
_entity_poly.entity_id
_entity_poly.type
_entity_poly.pdbx_seq_one_letter_code
_entity_poly.pdbx_strand_id
1 'polypeptide(L)'
;MRRVLVLLPLLALAGCKKDESPGAAKVTVDYSGFLPGCVQVSARDEGSGKELSTTVAGKGERTGGSLTVAVIAPSGWGTSIQVEARAFEQGCDAPNPVVTRSSPVTLTQGTSVPVTLSLQATDGDGDGYVSVLTGGTDCNDTNPGIHPAATELCNDVDDNCNDQPDTVELRLGQSCQESEGCEGVRACGGNGQVICNVPLAVMAYPDVDEDGHGDRNAAPIAFCAGVPQGYVVSPADDCNDTNASIRPGATELCNGVDDNCNDQIDEAFPELDTACSAEAQCAGVYVCDGSGIATTCQATQTPTNWYLDGDGDGFGDGTAASSCVSPGAGYVNAGGDCNDGNPFTYPGATEICDGLDNDCDTAPEGPGVCPGEAGAWVSRDVGASNQEWRSIFTELPGDVVAVGNQGGTAVLTPGSSTFQTNAQNCGNASRGWSAVWADMANQGRLYMGSSDGHLTFLDRTQNACSETHDILRRVKGLVGFRHEGVLEVHGVTETSGSTDQGLTFRWTGGSGHNALVFGSNTVRHLFDVHGRSRAVLFAVGGTESGNSRGRIYRFNPTTLQWDSEGLENVSDMGRFRGVWVVNDTLAFAVGERQASANPVFQWNGDEWTRMTLPNTPNESLTSIVAFGAKSIYATAQNGRVYRYDGSEWQVVFEVPGAVFNDIAGTSPADLWVAGNDGKLYHWPQ
;
A
#
# COMPACT_ATOMS: atom_id res chain seq x y z
N MET A 1 107.99 29.94 12.67
CA MET A 1 106.70 30.10 13.38
C MET A 1 106.98 30.14 14.87
N ARG A 2 107.08 31.33 15.47
CA ARG A 2 107.29 31.49 16.92
C ARG A 2 106.18 32.40 17.45
N ARG A 3 105.41 31.86 18.39
CA ARG A 3 104.04 32.25 18.77
C ARG A 3 104.06 33.40 19.79
N VAL A 4 103.18 34.38 19.62
CA VAL A 4 102.63 35.19 20.72
C VAL A 4 101.72 34.26 21.52
N LEU A 5 102.08 33.96 22.77
CA LEU A 5 101.29 33.07 23.63
C LEU A 5 100.37 33.91 24.52
N VAL A 6 99.07 33.65 24.42
CA VAL A 6 98.08 34.06 25.43
C VAL A 6 98.28 33.14 26.66
N LEU A 7 98.42 33.74 27.84
CA LEU A 7 98.76 33.07 29.11
C LEU A 7 97.77 31.94 29.48
N LEU A 8 98.30 30.72 29.58
CA LEU A 8 97.80 29.59 30.40
C LEU A 8 98.78 29.43 31.60
N PRO A 9 98.34 28.86 32.74
CA PRO A 9 99.13 28.87 33.98
C PRO A 9 100.46 28.15 33.78
N LEU A 10 101.54 28.75 34.32
CA LEU A 10 102.91 28.23 34.29
C LEU A 10 102.93 26.76 34.76
N LEU A 11 103.10 25.83 33.83
CA LEU A 11 103.63 24.50 34.09
C LEU A 11 104.84 24.25 33.19
N ALA A 12 105.86 23.68 33.82
CA ALA A 12 107.24 23.53 33.37
C ALA A 12 107.41 23.00 31.94
N LEU A 13 108.18 23.73 31.14
CA LEU A 13 108.89 23.20 29.98
C LEU A 13 110.38 23.42 30.20
N ALA A 14 111.01 22.44 30.84
CA ALA A 14 112.45 22.25 30.80
C ALA A 14 112.86 21.84 29.38
N GLY A 15 113.85 22.55 28.83
CA GLY A 15 114.59 22.10 27.66
C GLY A 15 114.31 22.85 26.36
N CYS A 16 114.91 24.04 26.22
CA CYS A 16 115.42 24.55 24.93
C CYS A 16 116.55 25.56 25.19
N LYS A 17 117.55 25.55 24.30
CA LYS A 17 118.85 26.23 24.36
C LYS A 17 118.77 27.72 24.75
N LYS A 18 119.78 28.18 25.49
CA LYS A 18 120.17 29.59 25.70
C LYS A 18 120.40 30.27 24.32
N ASP A 19 119.33 30.75 23.71
CA ASP A 19 119.37 31.89 22.81
C ASP A 19 118.83 33.07 23.62
N GLU A 20 119.64 34.12 23.77
CA GLU A 20 119.33 35.30 24.58
C GLU A 20 118.13 36.06 23.99
N SER A 21 116.92 35.80 24.50
CA SER A 21 115.75 36.63 24.20
C SER A 21 115.98 38.04 24.77
N PRO A 22 115.72 39.12 24.00
CA PRO A 22 115.91 40.51 24.46
C PRO A 22 115.06 40.90 25.68
N GLY A 23 113.98 40.14 25.96
CA GLY A 23 113.01 40.40 27.02
C GLY A 23 111.58 40.17 26.53
N ALA A 24 110.61 40.35 27.42
CA ALA A 24 109.18 40.28 27.08
C ALA A 24 108.43 41.51 27.60
N ALA A 25 107.31 41.85 26.97
CA ALA A 25 106.36 42.84 27.46
C ALA A 25 105.02 42.17 27.80
N LYS A 26 104.47 42.48 28.97
CA LYS A 26 103.11 42.10 29.35
C LYS A 26 102.21 43.28 29.03
N VAL A 27 101.47 43.17 27.93
CA VAL A 27 100.61 44.25 27.41
C VAL A 27 99.20 44.02 27.94
N THR A 28 98.74 44.91 28.81
CA THR A 28 97.34 44.99 29.23
C THR A 28 96.65 46.03 28.34
N VAL A 29 95.56 45.65 27.70
CA VAL A 29 94.71 46.55 26.90
C VAL A 29 93.40 46.70 27.66
N ASP A 30 93.16 47.89 28.18
CA ASP A 30 91.91 48.26 28.84
C ASP A 30 91.06 49.03 27.82
N TYR A 31 89.79 48.68 27.66
CA TYR A 31 88.81 49.46 26.90
C TYR A 31 87.67 49.92 27.79
N SER A 32 87.20 51.14 27.55
CA SER A 32 86.05 51.73 28.26
C SER A 32 85.10 52.42 27.29
N GLY A 33 83.80 52.27 27.56
CA GLY A 33 82.70 52.89 26.82
C GLY A 33 82.23 52.12 25.58
N PHE A 34 82.89 51.00 25.24
CA PHE A 34 82.41 50.02 24.26
C PHE A 34 83.11 48.65 24.49
N LEU A 35 82.57 47.57 23.92
CA LEU A 35 83.22 46.25 23.86
C LEU A 35 83.63 45.94 22.43
N PRO A 36 84.94 45.84 22.12
CA PRO A 36 85.38 45.43 20.80
C PRO A 36 84.97 43.98 20.50
N GLY A 37 84.37 43.72 19.34
CA GLY A 37 84.27 42.35 18.82
C GLY A 37 85.65 41.73 18.57
N CYS A 38 86.63 42.56 18.19
CA CYS A 38 88.01 42.12 17.98
C CYS A 38 89.05 43.19 18.37
N VAL A 39 90.14 42.76 18.99
CA VAL A 39 91.31 43.58 19.34
C VAL A 39 92.55 43.01 18.68
N GLN A 40 93.22 43.81 17.85
CA GLN A 40 94.53 43.49 17.27
C GLN A 40 95.62 44.13 18.13
N VAL A 41 96.55 43.32 18.64
CA VAL A 41 97.73 43.80 19.36
C VAL A 41 98.96 43.50 18.52
N SER A 42 99.75 44.51 18.21
CA SER A 42 101.01 44.36 17.50
C SER A 42 102.19 44.95 18.27
N ALA A 43 103.37 44.42 17.96
CA ALA A 43 104.63 44.93 18.45
C ALA A 43 105.58 45.09 17.27
N ARG A 44 106.33 46.17 17.23
CA ARG A 44 107.28 46.51 16.17
C ARG A 44 108.63 46.86 16.75
N ASP A 45 109.69 46.23 16.24
CA ASP A 45 111.07 46.57 16.59
C ASP A 45 111.45 47.94 16.01
N GLU A 46 111.96 48.86 16.83
CA GLU A 46 112.32 50.20 16.33
C GLU A 46 113.55 50.19 15.42
N GLY A 47 114.49 49.28 15.64
CA GLY A 47 115.73 49.19 14.86
C GLY A 47 115.52 48.59 13.47
N SER A 48 114.85 47.43 13.39
CA SER A 48 114.66 46.68 12.14
C SER A 48 113.32 46.95 11.44
N GLY A 49 112.34 47.54 12.15
CA GLY A 49 111.00 47.78 11.64
C GLY A 49 110.13 46.53 11.46
N LYS A 50 110.62 45.35 11.86
CA LYS A 50 109.85 44.09 11.80
C LYS A 50 108.73 44.12 12.83
N GLU A 51 107.59 43.56 12.46
CA GLU A 51 106.37 43.55 13.27
C GLU A 51 105.89 42.12 13.55
N LEU A 52 105.24 41.97 14.69
CA LEU A 52 104.53 40.77 15.13
C LEU A 52 103.15 41.20 15.63
N SER A 53 102.09 40.57 15.16
CA SER A 53 100.73 40.87 15.60
C SER A 53 99.97 39.61 16.01
N THR A 54 98.95 39.80 16.84
CA THR A 54 97.95 38.80 17.16
C THR A 54 96.60 39.49 17.26
N THR A 55 95.53 38.75 16.99
CA THR A 55 94.16 39.18 17.25
C THR A 55 93.59 38.39 18.42
N VAL A 56 92.75 39.05 19.21
CA VAL A 56 92.05 38.47 20.35
C VAL A 56 90.65 39.06 20.35
N ALA A 57 89.62 38.25 20.61
CA ALA A 57 88.30 38.79 20.86
C ALA A 57 88.32 39.72 22.08
N GLY A 58 87.53 40.79 22.05
CA GLY A 58 87.32 41.60 23.26
C GLY A 58 86.74 40.76 24.39
N LYS A 59 87.10 41.11 25.61
CA LYS A 59 86.68 40.44 26.86
C LYS A 59 86.12 41.45 27.85
N GLY A 60 84.87 41.29 28.24
CA GLY A 60 84.23 42.20 29.19
C GLY A 60 82.76 42.36 28.86
N GLU A 61 82.20 43.50 29.26
CA GLU A 61 80.82 43.89 28.98
C GLU A 61 80.82 45.05 27.97
N ARG A 62 79.66 45.37 27.39
CA ARG A 62 79.51 46.45 26.39
C ARG A 62 80.06 47.80 26.86
N THR A 63 80.18 48.04 28.15
CA THR A 63 80.71 49.30 28.72
C THR A 63 82.23 49.29 28.92
N GLY A 64 82.91 48.17 28.70
CA GLY A 64 84.35 48.07 28.81
C GLY A 64 84.86 46.72 29.31
N GLY A 65 86.18 46.60 29.36
CA GLY A 65 86.85 45.39 29.81
C GLY A 65 88.36 45.49 29.67
N SER A 66 89.02 44.35 29.89
CA SER A 66 90.47 44.28 29.86
C SER A 66 90.92 42.93 29.34
N LEU A 67 91.98 42.93 28.54
CA LEU A 67 92.67 41.72 28.12
C LEU A 67 94.17 41.90 28.25
N THR A 68 94.89 40.79 28.40
CA THR A 68 96.34 40.80 28.50
C THR A 68 96.96 39.88 27.46
N VAL A 69 97.93 40.41 26.71
CA VAL A 69 98.72 39.69 25.72
C VAL A 69 100.20 39.76 26.12
N ALA A 70 100.90 38.62 26.03
CA ALA A 70 102.34 38.58 26.25
C ALA A 70 103.08 38.73 24.92
N VAL A 71 103.84 39.81 24.76
CA VAL A 71 104.71 40.05 23.62
C VAL A 71 106.11 39.54 23.99
N ILE A 72 106.57 38.48 23.32
CA ILE A 72 107.93 37.95 23.50
C ILE A 72 108.73 38.35 22.26
N ALA A 73 109.75 39.19 22.44
CA ALA A 73 110.55 39.68 21.32
C ALA A 73 111.31 38.51 20.64
N PRO A 74 111.17 38.34 19.31
CA PRO A 74 111.94 37.35 18.57
C PRO A 74 113.46 37.57 18.70
N SER A 75 114.21 36.47 18.58
CA SER A 75 115.67 36.52 18.49
C SER A 75 116.10 37.41 17.31
N GLY A 76 116.89 38.46 17.59
CA GLY A 76 117.38 39.44 16.61
C GLY A 76 116.70 40.81 16.64
N TRP A 77 115.72 41.03 17.53
CA TRP A 77 115.17 42.36 17.82
C TRP A 77 116.06 43.13 18.80
N GLY A 78 116.00 44.46 18.76
CA GLY A 78 116.63 45.33 19.75
C GLY A 78 115.84 45.35 21.07
N THR A 79 116.31 46.15 22.03
CA THR A 79 115.62 46.34 23.31
C THR A 79 114.52 47.41 23.24
N SER A 80 114.39 48.18 22.16
CA SER A 80 113.34 49.19 22.00
C SER A 80 112.28 48.71 21.01
N ILE A 81 111.05 48.53 21.50
CA ILE A 81 109.89 48.13 20.69
C ILE A 81 108.75 49.13 20.84
N GLN A 82 107.90 49.24 19.84
CA GLN A 82 106.60 49.91 19.90
C GLN A 82 105.51 48.85 20.02
N VAL A 83 104.61 48.99 20.97
CA VAL A 83 103.42 48.13 21.09
C VAL A 83 102.19 48.95 20.71
N GLU A 84 101.31 48.41 19.87
CA GLU A 84 100.06 49.03 19.43
C GLU A 84 98.87 48.10 19.67
N ALA A 85 97.73 48.66 20.06
CA ALA A 85 96.45 47.98 20.16
C ALA A 85 95.41 48.73 19.33
N ARG A 86 94.65 48.00 18.51
CA ARG A 86 93.54 48.46 17.68
C ARG A 86 92.29 47.68 18.03
N ALA A 87 91.15 48.35 18.17
CA ALA A 87 89.87 47.72 18.47
C ALA A 87 88.86 47.90 17.34
N PHE A 88 88.06 46.87 17.08
CA PHE A 88 87.05 46.79 16.01
C PHE A 88 85.74 46.25 16.59
N GLU A 89 84.60 46.74 16.12
CA GLU A 89 83.25 46.29 16.56
C GLU A 89 82.91 44.88 16.09
N GLN A 90 83.24 44.54 14.85
CA GLN A 90 83.02 43.21 14.29
C GLN A 90 84.34 42.43 14.19
N GLY A 91 84.86 42.22 12.98
CA GLY A 91 86.13 41.51 12.75
C GLY A 91 87.35 42.43 12.70
N CYS A 92 88.52 41.92 13.09
CA CYS A 92 89.81 42.65 12.96
C CYS A 92 90.28 42.86 11.51
N ASP A 93 89.56 42.30 10.53
CA ASP A 93 89.83 42.50 9.10
C ASP A 93 89.12 43.75 8.55
N ALA A 94 88.31 44.41 9.37
CA ALA A 94 87.66 45.66 9.01
C ALA A 94 88.70 46.75 8.67
N PRO A 95 88.43 47.61 7.68
CA PRO A 95 89.42 48.56 7.18
C PRO A 95 89.80 49.62 8.21
N ASN A 96 88.89 49.98 9.12
CA ASN A 96 89.06 51.03 10.11
C ASN A 96 88.82 50.48 11.52
N PRO A 97 89.77 50.63 12.45
CA PRO A 97 89.53 50.38 13.86
C PRO A 97 88.74 51.54 14.48
N VAL A 98 87.85 51.22 15.42
CA VAL A 98 87.13 52.18 16.26
C VAL A 98 88.10 53.07 17.04
N VAL A 99 89.15 52.46 17.59
CA VAL A 99 90.18 53.20 18.35
C VAL A 99 91.52 52.48 18.30
N THR A 100 92.61 53.26 18.24
CA THR A 100 94.01 52.79 18.20
C THR A 100 94.88 53.51 19.22
N ARG A 101 95.75 52.78 19.93
CA ARG A 101 96.75 53.33 20.85
C ARG A 101 98.06 52.57 20.77
N SER A 102 99.17 53.30 20.85
CA SER A 102 100.52 52.74 20.89
C SER A 102 101.36 53.31 22.02
N SER A 103 102.41 52.58 22.43
CA SER A 103 103.35 52.99 23.47
C SER A 103 104.75 52.40 23.21
N PRO A 104 105.83 53.19 23.38
CA PRO A 104 107.20 52.69 23.36
C PRO A 104 107.51 51.86 24.61
N VAL A 105 108.26 50.77 24.43
CA VAL A 105 108.62 49.84 25.50
C VAL A 105 110.09 49.44 25.37
N THR A 106 110.86 49.70 26.43
CA THR A 106 112.24 49.24 26.53
C THR A 106 112.29 47.91 27.28
N LEU A 107 112.64 46.84 26.58
CA LEU A 107 112.75 45.48 27.09
C LEU A 107 113.98 45.30 27.98
N THR A 108 113.81 44.55 29.07
CA THR A 108 114.91 44.14 29.94
C THR A 108 115.10 42.62 29.85
N GLN A 109 116.34 42.19 29.65
CA GLN A 109 116.66 40.78 29.45
C GLN A 109 116.29 39.95 30.70
N GLY A 110 115.53 38.87 30.49
CA GLY A 110 115.13 37.93 31.56
C GLY A 110 113.94 38.36 32.43
N THR A 111 113.35 39.54 32.22
CA THR A 111 112.12 40.00 32.92
C THR A 111 111.03 40.40 31.93
N SER A 112 109.78 40.47 32.41
CA SER A 112 108.65 41.00 31.63
C SER A 112 108.34 42.44 32.05
N VAL A 113 108.35 43.38 31.09
CA VAL A 113 107.99 44.79 31.33
C VAL A 113 106.47 44.96 31.20
N PRO A 114 105.76 45.43 32.23
CA PRO A 114 104.33 45.69 32.14
C PRO A 114 104.05 46.97 31.33
N VAL A 115 103.05 46.93 30.46
CA VAL A 115 102.60 48.06 29.62
C VAL A 115 101.08 48.06 29.61
N THR A 116 100.47 49.23 29.82
CA THR A 116 99.01 49.38 29.75
C THR A 116 98.63 50.34 28.63
N LEU A 117 97.73 49.92 27.76
CA LEU A 117 97.13 50.73 26.69
C LEU A 117 95.63 50.91 26.98
N SER A 118 95.16 52.15 27.07
CA SER A 118 93.75 52.46 27.33
C SER A 118 93.04 52.95 26.05
N LEU A 119 92.10 52.16 25.56
CA LEU A 119 91.25 52.42 24.40
C LEU A 119 89.89 52.96 24.86
N GLN A 120 89.43 54.11 24.37
CA GLN A 120 88.15 54.70 24.77
C GLN A 120 87.34 55.07 23.53
N ALA A 121 86.07 54.64 23.50
CA ALA A 121 85.05 55.09 22.56
C ALA A 121 83.71 55.20 23.33
N THR A 122 82.70 55.82 22.75
CA THR A 122 81.39 56.03 23.38
C THR A 122 80.31 55.41 22.49
N ASP A 123 79.63 54.40 23.01
CA ASP A 123 78.36 53.87 22.50
C ASP A 123 77.21 54.71 23.11
N GLY A 124 76.48 55.44 22.27
CA GLY A 124 75.55 56.49 22.67
C GLY A 124 74.21 55.99 23.19
N ASP A 125 73.73 54.85 22.69
CA ASP A 125 72.44 54.26 23.06
C ASP A 125 72.53 52.88 23.73
N GLY A 126 73.73 52.30 23.80
CA GLY A 126 74.05 51.08 24.54
C GLY A 126 73.81 49.78 23.77
N ASP A 127 73.62 49.84 22.44
CA ASP A 127 73.37 48.67 21.62
C ASP A 127 74.64 47.86 21.26
N GLY A 128 75.81 48.38 21.62
CA GLY A 128 77.12 47.77 21.43
C GLY A 128 77.86 48.23 20.17
N TYR A 129 77.28 49.12 19.37
CA TYR A 129 77.91 49.77 18.23
C TYR A 129 78.20 51.23 18.58
N VAL A 130 79.25 51.79 17.97
CA VAL A 130 79.67 53.19 18.16
C VAL A 130 79.31 53.96 16.91
N SER A 131 78.95 55.23 17.06
CA SER A 131 78.65 56.10 15.92
C SER A 131 79.70 56.06 14.80
N VAL A 132 79.23 56.03 13.56
CA VAL A 132 80.06 56.26 12.36
C VAL A 132 80.82 57.59 12.42
N LEU A 133 80.30 58.61 13.12
CA LEU A 133 80.95 59.92 13.25
C LEU A 133 82.21 59.88 14.13
N THR A 134 82.30 58.92 15.04
CA THR A 134 83.41 58.74 15.98
C THR A 134 84.27 57.52 15.64
N GLY A 135 84.01 56.87 14.50
CA GLY A 135 84.83 55.78 13.94
C GLY A 135 84.26 54.37 14.10
N GLY A 136 83.03 54.22 14.62
CA GLY A 136 82.31 52.95 14.64
C GLY A 136 81.44 52.73 13.40
N THR A 137 80.42 51.88 13.52
CA THR A 137 79.54 51.47 12.41
C THR A 137 78.07 51.82 12.56
N ASP A 138 77.67 52.45 13.67
CA ASP A 138 76.29 52.85 13.91
C ASP A 138 75.90 54.16 13.20
N CYS A 139 74.91 54.09 12.31
CA CYS A 139 74.38 55.24 11.58
C CYS A 139 73.44 56.12 12.41
N ASN A 140 72.90 55.64 13.55
CA ASN A 140 72.10 56.40 14.50
C ASN A 140 72.32 55.95 15.95
N ASP A 141 73.44 56.41 16.52
CA ASP A 141 73.93 56.24 17.90
C ASP A 141 73.07 56.89 19.01
N THR A 142 71.78 57.08 18.73
CA THR A 142 70.75 57.52 19.68
C THR A 142 69.54 56.59 19.71
N ASN A 143 69.49 55.57 18.85
CA ASN A 143 68.40 54.62 18.74
C ASN A 143 68.93 53.17 18.67
N PRO A 144 68.76 52.37 19.74
CA PRO A 144 69.35 51.03 19.84
C PRO A 144 68.70 49.99 18.90
N GLY A 145 67.71 50.39 18.10
CA GLY A 145 67.12 49.58 17.04
C GLY A 145 67.70 49.84 15.65
N ILE A 146 68.57 50.84 15.49
CA ILE A 146 69.20 51.20 14.22
C ILE A 146 70.70 50.97 14.35
N HIS A 147 71.18 49.87 13.78
CA HIS A 147 72.59 49.50 13.82
C HIS A 147 72.88 48.41 12.79
N PRO A 148 74.16 48.16 12.43
CA PRO A 148 74.56 47.21 11.37
C PRO A 148 74.09 45.76 11.49
N ALA A 149 73.47 45.37 12.60
CA ALA A 149 72.93 44.04 12.83
C ALA A 149 71.42 44.04 13.12
N ALA A 150 70.75 45.19 12.98
CA ALA A 150 69.31 45.27 13.09
C ALA A 150 68.64 44.55 11.91
N THR A 151 67.38 44.17 12.09
CA THR A 151 66.56 43.62 11.00
C THR A 151 65.77 44.77 10.39
N GLU A 152 65.82 44.88 9.06
CA GLU A 152 65.11 45.91 8.32
C GLU A 152 63.59 45.82 8.52
N LEU A 153 62.96 46.92 8.95
CA LEU A 153 61.52 47.05 9.07
C LEU A 153 60.94 47.86 7.91
N CYS A 154 59.65 47.69 7.63
CA CYS A 154 58.94 48.45 6.60
C CYS A 154 58.51 49.81 7.17
N ASN A 155 59.46 50.72 7.40
CA ASN A 155 59.27 51.99 8.13
C ASN A 155 59.95 53.20 7.46
N ASP A 156 60.51 53.04 6.25
CA ASP A 156 61.28 54.05 5.50
C ASP A 156 62.56 54.53 6.23
N VAL A 157 63.09 53.71 7.15
CA VAL A 157 64.32 53.96 7.90
C VAL A 157 65.28 52.80 7.64
N ASP A 158 66.51 53.12 7.22
CA ASP A 158 67.59 52.13 7.12
C ASP A 158 68.00 51.68 8.53
N ASP A 159 67.31 50.66 9.04
CA ASP A 159 67.49 50.17 10.39
C ASP A 159 68.83 49.43 10.51
N ASN A 160 69.27 48.74 9.45
CA ASN A 160 70.47 47.93 9.47
C ASN A 160 71.74 48.66 8.96
N CYS A 161 71.67 49.97 8.74
CA CYS A 161 72.77 50.84 8.32
C CYS A 161 73.53 50.33 7.07
N ASN A 162 72.84 49.75 6.09
CA ASN A 162 73.45 49.19 4.88
C ASN A 162 73.28 50.06 3.62
N ASP A 163 72.67 51.24 3.76
CA ASP A 163 72.34 52.20 2.70
C ASP A 163 71.34 51.68 1.64
N GLN A 164 70.51 50.68 1.96
CA GLN A 164 69.42 50.20 1.10
C GLN A 164 68.05 50.70 1.57
N PRO A 165 67.19 51.18 0.66
CA PRO A 165 65.81 51.50 1.01
C PRO A 165 64.96 50.22 1.14
N ASP A 166 63.93 50.26 1.99
CA ASP A 166 62.99 49.15 2.27
C ASP A 166 62.42 48.54 0.99
N THR A 167 62.12 49.37 -0.02
CA THR A 167 61.56 48.92 -1.31
C THR A 167 62.43 47.89 -2.02
N VAL A 168 63.76 48.00 -1.88
CA VAL A 168 64.74 47.09 -2.48
C VAL A 168 64.96 45.90 -1.56
N GLU A 169 65.21 46.14 -0.28
CA GLU A 169 65.56 45.08 0.67
C GLU A 169 64.37 44.16 1.00
N LEU A 170 63.18 44.72 1.21
CA LEU A 170 61.95 43.99 1.52
C LEU A 170 61.15 43.57 0.27
N ARG A 171 61.60 43.98 -0.92
CA ARG A 171 60.98 43.69 -2.23
C ARG A 171 59.54 44.18 -2.33
N LEU A 172 59.28 45.39 -1.82
CA LEU A 172 57.94 45.98 -1.87
C LEU A 172 57.52 46.22 -3.33
N GLY A 173 56.24 46.00 -3.62
CA GLY A 173 55.69 46.08 -4.98
C GLY A 173 55.94 44.85 -5.87
N GLN A 174 56.69 43.85 -5.42
CA GLN A 174 56.78 42.57 -6.12
C GLN A 174 55.52 41.71 -5.89
N SER A 175 55.26 40.79 -6.81
CA SER A 175 54.15 39.85 -6.70
C SER A 175 54.30 38.95 -5.48
N CYS A 176 53.18 38.64 -4.85
CA CYS A 176 53.06 37.67 -3.78
C CYS A 176 51.79 36.86 -3.96
N GLN A 177 51.76 35.66 -3.38
CA GLN A 177 50.58 34.80 -3.32
C GLN A 177 50.41 34.34 -1.86
N GLU A 178 49.18 34.40 -1.37
CA GLU A 178 48.78 33.68 -0.15
C GLU A 178 48.15 32.33 -0.51
N SER A 179 47.78 31.55 0.51
CA SER A 179 47.46 30.12 0.45
C SER A 179 46.21 29.73 -0.35
N GLU A 180 45.60 30.64 -1.11
CA GLU A 180 44.38 30.37 -1.90
C GLU A 180 44.45 30.94 -3.33
N GLY A 181 45.67 31.13 -3.87
CA GLY A 181 45.86 31.36 -5.30
C GLY A 181 45.54 32.76 -5.83
N CYS A 182 45.14 33.70 -4.96
CA CYS A 182 44.96 35.09 -5.36
C CYS A 182 46.31 35.83 -5.38
N GLU A 183 46.65 36.40 -6.53
CA GLU A 183 47.86 37.19 -6.71
C GLU A 183 47.68 38.59 -6.12
N GLY A 184 48.65 39.02 -5.33
CA GLY A 184 48.71 40.34 -4.71
C GLY A 184 50.09 40.98 -4.87
N VAL A 185 50.26 42.13 -4.22
CA VAL A 185 51.55 42.84 -4.19
C VAL A 185 52.04 42.99 -2.74
N ARG A 186 53.34 42.82 -2.54
CA ARG A 186 53.99 43.07 -1.24
C ARG A 186 53.84 44.54 -0.85
N ALA A 187 53.30 44.80 0.33
CA ALA A 187 53.08 46.15 0.87
C ALA A 187 53.42 46.21 2.37
N CYS A 188 53.67 47.41 2.89
CA CYS A 188 53.84 47.58 4.34
C CYS A 188 52.48 47.41 5.05
N GLY A 189 52.47 46.56 6.09
CA GLY A 189 51.37 46.45 7.04
C GLY A 189 51.52 47.44 8.19
N GLY A 190 50.48 47.56 9.02
CA GLY A 190 50.41 48.57 10.09
C GLY A 190 51.44 48.44 11.23
N ASN A 191 52.20 47.36 11.29
CA ASN A 191 53.18 47.07 12.35
C ASN A 191 54.63 46.97 11.84
N GLY A 192 54.94 47.52 10.66
CA GLY A 192 56.28 47.46 10.05
C GLY A 192 56.62 46.09 9.40
N GLN A 193 55.65 45.18 9.29
CA GLN A 193 55.79 43.89 8.61
C GLN A 193 55.40 44.00 7.13
N VAL A 194 56.03 43.20 6.27
CA VAL A 194 55.61 43.00 4.88
C VAL A 194 54.37 42.10 4.82
N ILE A 195 53.26 42.60 4.25
CA ILE A 195 52.02 41.84 3.99
C ILE A 195 51.82 41.63 2.48
N CYS A 196 51.01 40.63 2.12
CA CYS A 196 50.53 40.46 0.75
C CYS A 196 49.14 41.09 0.60
N ASN A 197 49.02 42.18 -0.15
CA ASN A 197 47.74 42.85 -0.35
C ASN A 197 46.98 42.20 -1.54
N VAL A 198 45.97 41.37 -1.24
CA VAL A 198 45.16 40.61 -2.22
C VAL A 198 43.69 41.10 -2.26
N PRO A 199 42.98 40.99 -3.41
CA PRO A 199 41.55 41.29 -3.51
C PRO A 199 40.68 40.27 -2.75
N LEU A 200 39.48 40.69 -2.31
CA LEU A 200 38.51 39.82 -1.63
C LEU A 200 37.97 38.75 -2.58
N ALA A 201 38.11 37.47 -2.21
CA ALA A 201 37.54 36.35 -2.96
C ALA A 201 36.01 36.26 -2.77
N VAL A 202 35.29 35.94 -3.84
CA VAL A 202 33.86 35.61 -3.81
C VAL A 202 33.71 34.09 -3.83
N MET A 203 32.95 33.55 -2.89
CA MET A 203 32.63 32.13 -2.82
C MET A 203 31.43 31.83 -3.74
N ALA A 204 31.57 30.86 -4.64
CA ALA A 204 30.49 30.41 -5.52
C ALA A 204 30.43 28.89 -5.61
N TYR A 205 29.24 28.36 -5.84
CA TYR A 205 28.92 26.95 -5.95
C TYR A 205 28.78 26.58 -7.43
N PRO A 206 29.13 25.35 -7.85
CA PRO A 206 28.77 24.85 -9.18
C PRO A 206 27.27 25.05 -9.43
N ASP A 207 26.92 25.39 -10.67
CA ASP A 207 25.56 25.51 -11.21
C ASP A 207 25.64 24.92 -12.63
N VAL A 208 25.72 23.59 -12.72
CA VAL A 208 26.09 22.88 -13.96
C VAL A 208 24.98 22.94 -15.02
N ASP A 209 23.72 23.02 -14.62
CA ASP A 209 22.57 23.14 -15.53
C ASP A 209 22.08 24.57 -15.77
N GLU A 210 22.68 25.56 -15.11
CA GLU A 210 22.48 27.00 -15.27
C GLU A 210 21.07 27.49 -14.90
N ASP A 211 20.43 26.90 -13.90
CA ASP A 211 19.11 27.31 -13.42
C ASP A 211 19.13 28.40 -12.34
N GLY A 212 20.33 28.73 -11.85
CA GLY A 212 20.58 29.77 -10.86
C GLY A 212 20.59 29.28 -9.40
N HIS A 213 20.49 27.98 -9.17
CA HIS A 213 20.73 27.33 -7.89
C HIS A 213 22.04 26.55 -7.93
N GLY A 214 22.81 26.59 -6.85
CA GLY A 214 24.09 25.91 -6.79
C GLY A 214 24.00 24.58 -6.06
N ASP A 215 24.84 23.62 -6.43
CA ASP A 215 24.92 22.29 -5.79
C ASP A 215 25.03 22.41 -4.26
N ARG A 216 23.98 21.95 -3.56
CA ARG A 216 23.92 21.96 -2.09
C ARG A 216 24.99 21.09 -1.43
N ASN A 217 25.52 20.11 -2.15
CA ASN A 217 26.49 19.13 -1.64
C ASN A 217 27.94 19.52 -1.99
N ALA A 218 28.14 20.50 -2.88
CA ALA A 218 29.45 20.99 -3.24
C ALA A 218 29.99 21.98 -2.20
N ALA A 219 31.28 21.88 -1.91
CA ALA A 219 31.98 22.96 -1.21
C ALA A 219 32.13 24.17 -2.16
N PRO A 220 31.92 25.41 -1.68
CA PRO A 220 32.06 26.58 -2.53
C PRO A 220 33.53 26.79 -2.92
N ILE A 221 33.74 27.30 -4.13
CA ILE A 221 35.05 27.62 -4.70
C ILE A 221 35.26 29.14 -4.67
N ALA A 222 36.46 29.57 -4.31
CA ALA A 222 36.85 30.97 -4.24
C ALA A 222 37.24 31.52 -5.63
N PHE A 223 36.63 32.63 -6.04
CA PHE A 223 36.96 33.35 -7.28
C PHE A 223 37.36 34.81 -6.99
N CYS A 224 38.54 35.21 -7.45
CA CYS A 224 39.10 36.56 -7.28
C CYS A 224 38.87 37.50 -8.50
N ALA A 225 38.34 36.98 -9.63
CA ALA A 225 38.18 37.71 -10.90
C ALA A 225 36.75 37.63 -11.48
N GLY A 226 35.74 37.65 -10.61
CA GLY A 226 34.34 37.42 -10.98
C GLY A 226 33.99 35.93 -11.06
N VAL A 227 32.70 35.62 -10.88
CA VAL A 227 32.20 34.24 -10.93
C VAL A 227 31.98 33.83 -12.39
N PRO A 228 32.61 32.74 -12.87
CA PRO A 228 32.42 32.27 -14.24
C PRO A 228 31.02 31.67 -14.45
N GLN A 229 30.59 31.55 -15.72
CA GLN A 229 29.39 30.79 -16.09
C GLN A 229 29.53 29.33 -15.63
N GLY A 230 28.43 28.74 -15.15
CA GLY A 230 28.42 27.43 -14.50
C GLY A 230 28.67 27.47 -12.98
N TYR A 231 28.64 28.65 -12.37
CA TYR A 231 28.73 28.84 -10.93
C TYR A 231 27.78 29.96 -10.45
N VAL A 232 27.23 29.82 -9.24
CA VAL A 232 26.36 30.82 -8.59
C VAL A 232 26.82 31.13 -7.16
N VAL A 233 26.68 32.39 -6.73
CA VAL A 233 27.15 32.83 -5.39
C VAL A 233 26.25 32.31 -4.27
N SER A 234 24.94 32.28 -4.52
CA SER A 234 23.89 31.89 -3.59
C SER A 234 22.57 31.87 -4.36
N PRO A 235 21.61 31.01 -4.01
CA PRO A 235 21.68 29.98 -2.96
C PRO A 235 22.36 28.67 -3.40
N ALA A 236 22.83 27.89 -2.42
CA ALA A 236 23.44 26.56 -2.60
C ALA A 236 22.49 25.49 -2.07
N ASP A 237 21.36 25.38 -2.75
CA ASP A 237 20.19 24.61 -2.33
C ASP A 237 19.68 23.69 -3.44
N ASP A 238 20.42 23.54 -4.54
CA ASP A 238 20.09 22.58 -5.59
C ASP A 238 20.43 21.14 -5.15
N CYS A 239 19.44 20.25 -5.19
CA CYS A 239 19.60 18.83 -4.89
C CYS A 239 20.06 18.01 -6.10
N ASN A 240 19.95 18.53 -7.32
CA ASN A 240 20.45 17.93 -8.56
C ASN A 240 20.92 18.98 -9.57
N ASP A 241 22.14 19.47 -9.36
CA ASP A 241 22.87 20.46 -10.17
C ASP A 241 23.03 20.14 -11.68
N THR A 242 22.58 18.97 -12.12
CA THR A 242 22.67 18.53 -13.52
C THR A 242 21.33 18.50 -14.25
N ASN A 243 20.23 18.86 -13.57
CA ASN A 243 18.89 18.91 -14.15
C ASN A 243 18.12 20.15 -13.68
N ALA A 244 18.05 21.16 -14.56
CA ALA A 244 17.39 22.44 -14.33
C ALA A 244 15.87 22.37 -14.04
N SER A 245 15.27 21.18 -14.01
CA SER A 245 13.89 20.96 -13.58
C SER A 245 13.78 20.55 -12.10
N ILE A 246 14.89 20.15 -11.47
CA ILE A 246 14.98 19.73 -10.08
C ILE A 246 15.72 20.84 -9.32
N ARG A 247 14.98 21.71 -8.64
CA ARG A 247 15.54 22.86 -7.92
C ARG A 247 14.53 23.42 -6.93
N PRO A 248 14.97 24.20 -5.92
CA PRO A 248 14.10 24.89 -4.98
C PRO A 248 12.90 25.59 -5.63
N GLY A 249 11.70 25.17 -5.22
CA GLY A 249 10.44 25.75 -5.71
C GLY A 249 10.01 25.30 -7.12
N ALA A 250 10.63 24.26 -7.69
CA ALA A 250 10.09 23.56 -8.84
C ALA A 250 8.69 22.97 -8.54
N THR A 251 7.96 22.59 -9.57
CA THR A 251 6.67 21.88 -9.40
C THR A 251 6.96 20.40 -9.22
N GLU A 252 6.50 19.82 -8.10
CA GLU A 252 6.57 18.38 -7.88
C GLU A 252 5.86 17.59 -8.99
N LEU A 253 6.57 16.59 -9.49
CA LEU A 253 6.01 15.52 -10.29
C LEU A 253 5.86 14.29 -9.39
N CYS A 254 5.06 13.31 -9.83
CA CYS A 254 4.99 12.00 -9.17
C CYS A 254 5.96 11.08 -9.90
N ASN A 255 7.24 11.23 -9.63
CA ASN A 255 8.32 10.54 -10.34
C ASN A 255 9.33 9.86 -9.41
N GLY A 256 9.13 9.94 -8.09
CA GLY A 256 10.03 9.40 -7.08
C GLY A 256 11.28 10.24 -6.84
N VAL A 257 11.26 11.50 -7.26
CA VAL A 257 12.34 12.49 -7.10
C VAL A 257 11.79 13.67 -6.31
N ASP A 258 12.63 14.27 -5.47
CA ASP A 258 12.35 15.56 -4.81
C ASP A 258 12.64 16.67 -5.83
N ASP A 259 11.64 17.03 -6.65
CA ASP A 259 11.84 18.00 -7.73
C ASP A 259 12.07 19.42 -7.18
N ASN A 260 11.44 19.77 -6.06
CA ASN A 260 11.53 21.10 -5.47
C ASN A 260 12.58 21.22 -4.36
N CYS A 261 13.36 20.16 -4.15
CA CYS A 261 14.52 20.13 -3.29
C CYS A 261 14.20 20.50 -1.81
N ASN A 262 13.06 20.07 -1.27
CA ASN A 262 12.64 20.32 0.12
C ASN A 262 12.82 19.14 1.08
N ASP A 263 13.55 18.11 0.64
CA ASP A 263 13.80 16.83 1.32
C ASP A 263 12.53 15.97 1.50
N GLN A 264 11.49 16.21 0.72
CA GLN A 264 10.30 15.37 0.58
C GLN A 264 10.17 14.95 -0.88
N ILE A 265 9.77 13.70 -1.10
CA ILE A 265 9.60 13.15 -2.44
C ILE A 265 8.10 13.12 -2.75
N ASP A 266 7.71 13.68 -3.90
CA ASP A 266 6.34 13.66 -4.43
C ASP A 266 5.27 14.19 -3.44
N GLU A 267 5.58 15.15 -2.56
CA GLU A 267 4.70 15.56 -1.45
C GLU A 267 3.45 16.33 -1.89
N ALA A 268 3.40 16.77 -3.15
CA ALA A 268 2.19 17.29 -3.78
C ALA A 268 1.12 16.20 -4.02
N PHE A 269 1.44 14.93 -3.81
CA PHE A 269 0.58 13.77 -4.03
C PHE A 269 0.24 13.06 -2.71
N PRO A 270 -0.61 13.66 -1.85
CA PRO A 270 -0.85 13.18 -0.48
C PRO A 270 -1.49 11.79 -0.38
N GLU A 271 -2.04 11.28 -1.49
CA GLU A 271 -2.63 9.96 -1.56
C GLU A 271 -1.62 8.86 -1.90
N LEU A 272 -0.40 9.20 -2.34
CA LEU A 272 0.64 8.23 -2.67
C LEU A 272 0.90 7.27 -1.50
N ASP A 273 1.07 5.99 -1.80
CA ASP A 273 1.24 4.90 -0.83
C ASP A 273 0.07 4.65 0.14
N THR A 274 -1.06 5.36 -0.03
CA THR A 274 -2.26 5.11 0.75
C THR A 274 -3.17 4.06 0.10
N ALA A 275 -3.99 3.40 0.92
CA ALA A 275 -4.92 2.38 0.47
C ALA A 275 -6.07 2.98 -0.35
N CYS A 276 -6.45 2.31 -1.42
CA CYS A 276 -7.53 2.71 -2.31
C CYS A 276 -8.37 1.50 -2.77
N SER A 277 -9.50 1.76 -3.42
CA SER A 277 -10.31 0.72 -4.08
C SER A 277 -10.19 0.91 -5.59
N ALA A 278 -9.51 0.00 -6.26
CA ALA A 278 -9.39 -0.03 -7.70
C ALA A 278 -10.70 -0.47 -8.37
N GLU A 279 -10.68 -0.57 -9.70
CA GLU A 279 -11.76 -1.19 -10.47
C GLU A 279 -12.07 -2.60 -9.94
N ALA A 280 -13.30 -3.08 -10.17
CA ALA A 280 -13.77 -4.37 -9.66
C ALA A 280 -13.74 -4.49 -8.12
N GLN A 281 -13.76 -3.34 -7.41
CA GLN A 281 -13.75 -3.22 -5.94
C GLN A 281 -12.54 -3.92 -5.29
N CYS A 282 -11.41 -3.95 -5.99
CA CYS A 282 -10.19 -4.57 -5.52
C CYS A 282 -9.41 -3.64 -4.61
N ALA A 283 -8.89 -4.16 -3.50
CA ALA A 283 -7.97 -3.38 -2.68
C ALA A 283 -6.72 -3.04 -3.48
N GLY A 284 -6.32 -1.77 -3.43
CA GLY A 284 -5.19 -1.23 -4.15
C GLY A 284 -4.39 -0.25 -3.31
N VAL A 285 -3.32 0.24 -3.90
CA VAL A 285 -2.50 1.33 -3.36
C VAL A 285 -2.35 2.38 -4.45
N TYR A 286 -2.43 3.66 -4.09
CA TYR A 286 -2.15 4.73 -5.03
C TYR A 286 -0.66 4.75 -5.38
N VAL A 287 -0.38 4.71 -6.67
CA VAL A 287 0.95 4.81 -7.26
C VAL A 287 0.96 5.97 -8.25
N CYS A 288 2.15 6.47 -8.61
CA CYS A 288 2.26 7.40 -9.73
C CYS A 288 1.75 6.76 -11.02
N ASP A 289 0.90 7.48 -11.74
CA ASP A 289 0.40 7.02 -13.03
C ASP A 289 1.47 7.18 -14.13
N GLY A 290 1.20 6.67 -15.34
CA GLY A 290 2.14 6.74 -16.45
C GLY A 290 2.44 8.16 -16.95
N SER A 291 1.71 9.17 -16.50
CA SER A 291 1.95 10.57 -16.85
C SER A 291 2.95 11.26 -15.91
N GLY A 292 3.13 10.73 -14.70
CA GLY A 292 4.00 11.32 -13.68
C GLY A 292 3.48 12.64 -13.11
N ILE A 293 2.21 13.01 -13.35
CA ILE A 293 1.58 14.23 -12.82
C ILE A 293 0.30 13.94 -12.01
N ALA A 294 -0.01 12.67 -11.81
CA ALA A 294 -1.16 12.23 -11.03
C ALA A 294 -0.89 10.83 -10.44
N THR A 295 -1.70 10.46 -9.45
CA THR A 295 -1.73 9.11 -8.90
C THR A 295 -2.86 8.30 -9.53
N THR A 296 -2.69 6.98 -9.58
CA THR A 296 -3.73 6.02 -9.97
C THR A 296 -3.78 4.88 -8.97
N CYS A 297 -4.97 4.32 -8.74
CA CYS A 297 -5.13 3.21 -7.82
C CYS A 297 -4.73 1.90 -8.51
N GLN A 298 -3.60 1.33 -8.11
CA GLN A 298 -3.14 0.04 -8.63
C GLN A 298 -3.65 -1.10 -7.75
N ALA A 299 -4.43 -2.01 -8.35
CA ALA A 299 -4.94 -3.19 -7.64
C ALA A 299 -3.79 -4.11 -7.16
N THR A 300 -3.87 -4.57 -5.92
CA THR A 300 -2.89 -5.51 -5.32
C THR A 300 -3.34 -6.97 -5.38
N GLN A 301 -4.55 -7.19 -5.86
CA GLN A 301 -5.19 -8.50 -5.97
C GLN A 301 -5.88 -8.64 -7.33
N THR A 302 -5.97 -9.88 -7.82
CA THR A 302 -6.68 -10.20 -9.04
C THR A 302 -8.17 -10.43 -8.71
N PRO A 303 -9.11 -9.81 -9.45
CA PRO A 303 -10.53 -10.04 -9.25
C PRO A 303 -10.90 -11.51 -9.52
N THR A 304 -11.85 -12.01 -8.75
CA THR A 304 -12.45 -13.34 -8.95
C THR A 304 -13.65 -13.20 -9.88
N ASN A 305 -13.94 -14.24 -10.66
CA ASN A 305 -15.13 -14.30 -11.48
C ASN A 305 -16.32 -14.76 -10.64
N TRP A 306 -17.43 -14.02 -10.73
CA TRP A 306 -18.69 -14.32 -10.08
C TRP A 306 -19.78 -14.56 -11.11
N TYR A 307 -20.58 -15.60 -10.90
CA TYR A 307 -21.70 -16.00 -11.75
C TYR A 307 -22.99 -15.86 -10.95
N LEU A 308 -24.07 -15.44 -11.58
CA LEU A 308 -25.38 -15.43 -10.94
C LEU A 308 -25.87 -16.88 -10.92
N ASP A 309 -26.27 -17.35 -9.74
CA ASP A 309 -26.85 -18.67 -9.46
C ASP A 309 -28.37 -18.49 -9.38
N GLY A 310 -29.05 -18.84 -10.47
CA GLY A 310 -30.46 -18.56 -10.71
C GLY A 310 -31.43 -19.50 -10.00
N ASP A 311 -31.01 -20.72 -9.70
CA ASP A 311 -31.84 -21.77 -9.09
C ASP A 311 -31.39 -22.21 -7.69
N GLY A 312 -30.20 -21.76 -7.26
CA GLY A 312 -29.68 -21.91 -5.91
C GLY A 312 -28.93 -23.21 -5.66
N ASP A 313 -28.40 -23.88 -6.69
CA ASP A 313 -27.62 -25.12 -6.55
C ASP A 313 -26.13 -24.90 -6.24
N GLY A 314 -25.65 -23.65 -6.30
CA GLY A 314 -24.29 -23.26 -6.01
C GLY A 314 -23.39 -23.07 -7.24
N PHE A 315 -23.90 -23.32 -8.44
CA PHE A 315 -23.27 -23.01 -9.72
C PHE A 315 -24.06 -21.90 -10.42
N GLY A 316 -23.40 -21.20 -11.34
CA GLY A 316 -24.04 -20.16 -12.12
C GLY A 316 -23.63 -20.19 -13.58
N ASP A 317 -24.45 -19.56 -14.41
CA ASP A 317 -24.23 -19.41 -15.85
C ASP A 317 -24.04 -17.93 -16.26
N GLY A 318 -23.65 -17.72 -17.51
CA GLY A 318 -23.61 -16.43 -18.17
C GLY A 318 -22.26 -15.73 -18.10
N THR A 319 -22.29 -14.41 -18.32
CA THR A 319 -21.07 -13.59 -18.33
C THR A 319 -20.63 -13.31 -16.90
N ALA A 320 -19.44 -13.76 -16.53
CA ALA A 320 -18.89 -13.53 -15.21
C ALA A 320 -18.74 -12.03 -14.89
N ALA A 321 -19.19 -11.64 -13.70
CA ALA A 321 -18.83 -10.38 -13.10
C ALA A 321 -17.46 -10.51 -12.42
N SER A 322 -16.43 -9.87 -12.97
CA SER A 322 -15.11 -9.84 -12.34
C SER A 322 -15.11 -8.86 -11.18
N SER A 323 -14.94 -9.36 -9.96
CA SER A 323 -14.94 -8.57 -8.73
C SER A 323 -14.09 -9.20 -7.63
N CYS A 324 -13.43 -8.37 -6.84
CA CYS A 324 -12.69 -8.80 -5.65
C CYS A 324 -13.57 -9.08 -4.44
N VAL A 325 -14.81 -8.59 -4.47
CA VAL A 325 -15.86 -8.88 -3.49
C VAL A 325 -17.07 -9.46 -4.20
N SER A 326 -17.88 -10.26 -3.51
CA SER A 326 -19.12 -10.77 -4.11
C SER A 326 -20.02 -9.61 -4.58
N PRO A 327 -20.49 -9.60 -5.84
CA PRO A 327 -21.38 -8.56 -6.36
C PRO A 327 -22.72 -8.42 -5.61
N GLY A 328 -23.14 -9.47 -4.90
CA GLY A 328 -24.39 -9.47 -4.14
C GLY A 328 -24.88 -10.87 -3.82
N ALA A 329 -26.04 -10.94 -3.17
CA ALA A 329 -26.72 -12.21 -2.94
C ALA A 329 -27.06 -12.90 -4.26
N GLY A 330 -26.94 -14.23 -4.30
CA GLY A 330 -27.14 -15.03 -5.50
C GLY A 330 -25.93 -15.13 -6.42
N TYR A 331 -24.78 -14.53 -6.09
CA TYR A 331 -23.55 -14.72 -6.87
C TYR A 331 -22.63 -15.77 -6.25
N VAL A 332 -22.14 -16.69 -7.09
CA VAL A 332 -21.22 -17.77 -6.74
C VAL A 332 -19.92 -17.68 -7.55
N ASN A 333 -18.86 -18.32 -7.08
CA ASN A 333 -17.56 -18.36 -7.77
C ASN A 333 -17.38 -19.61 -8.65
N ALA A 334 -18.37 -20.51 -8.67
CA ALA A 334 -18.42 -21.68 -9.52
C ALA A 334 -19.28 -21.37 -10.74
N GLY A 335 -18.65 -21.30 -11.91
CA GLY A 335 -19.37 -21.14 -13.18
C GLY A 335 -19.53 -22.47 -13.92
N GLY A 336 -20.21 -22.41 -15.06
CA GLY A 336 -20.32 -23.55 -15.99
C GLY A 336 -21.62 -24.34 -15.85
N ASP A 337 -22.60 -23.78 -15.14
CA ASP A 337 -23.95 -24.31 -15.12
C ASP A 337 -24.54 -24.30 -16.54
N CYS A 338 -24.94 -25.48 -17.03
CA CYS A 338 -25.55 -25.63 -18.35
C CYS A 338 -27.06 -25.37 -18.35
N ASN A 339 -27.70 -25.32 -17.17
CA ASN A 339 -29.10 -24.96 -17.00
C ASN A 339 -29.41 -24.31 -15.63
N ASP A 340 -28.99 -23.05 -15.47
CA ASP A 340 -29.14 -22.15 -14.30
C ASP A 340 -30.60 -21.77 -13.92
N GLY A 341 -31.57 -22.58 -14.33
CA GLY A 341 -32.94 -22.54 -13.86
C GLY A 341 -33.45 -23.91 -13.43
N ASN A 342 -32.59 -24.91 -13.31
CA ASN A 342 -32.91 -26.25 -12.83
C ASN A 342 -31.87 -26.68 -11.79
N PRO A 343 -32.20 -26.67 -10.48
CA PRO A 343 -31.22 -26.92 -9.40
C PRO A 343 -30.75 -28.39 -9.29
N PHE A 344 -31.09 -29.19 -10.30
CA PHE A 344 -30.65 -30.56 -10.50
C PHE A 344 -29.69 -30.67 -11.70
N THR A 345 -29.28 -29.56 -12.32
CA THR A 345 -28.41 -29.55 -13.50
C THR A 345 -27.24 -28.59 -13.28
N TYR A 346 -26.07 -29.13 -12.95
CA TYR A 346 -24.84 -28.36 -12.69
C TYR A 346 -23.60 -29.24 -12.87
N PRO A 347 -22.40 -28.66 -13.07
CA PRO A 347 -21.17 -29.43 -13.24
C PRO A 347 -20.92 -30.49 -12.16
N GLY A 348 -20.96 -31.76 -12.57
CA GLY A 348 -20.74 -32.90 -11.69
C GLY A 348 -21.93 -33.26 -10.78
N ALA A 349 -23.14 -32.80 -11.10
CA ALA A 349 -24.37 -33.29 -10.49
C ALA A 349 -24.51 -34.82 -10.67
N THR A 350 -25.40 -35.43 -9.90
CA THR A 350 -25.77 -36.83 -10.14
C THR A 350 -26.85 -36.88 -11.20
N GLU A 351 -26.63 -37.62 -12.28
CA GLU A 351 -27.67 -37.94 -13.26
C GLU A 351 -28.92 -38.51 -12.56
N ILE A 352 -30.08 -37.91 -12.86
CA ILE A 352 -31.39 -38.36 -12.39
C ILE A 352 -32.25 -38.79 -13.58
N CYS A 353 -33.23 -39.65 -13.33
CA CYS A 353 -34.08 -40.18 -14.40
C CYS A 353 -35.12 -39.14 -14.85
N ASP A 354 -34.73 -38.18 -15.68
CA ASP A 354 -35.58 -37.11 -16.20
C ASP A 354 -35.38 -36.83 -17.70
N GLY A 355 -34.47 -37.52 -18.38
CA GLY A 355 -34.15 -37.40 -19.79
C GLY A 355 -33.28 -36.19 -20.13
N LEU A 356 -32.61 -35.56 -19.16
CA LEU A 356 -31.76 -34.39 -19.33
C LEU A 356 -30.30 -34.70 -18.96
N ASP A 357 -29.38 -33.87 -19.43
CA ASP A 357 -27.99 -33.85 -18.97
C ASP A 357 -27.93 -33.05 -17.66
N ASN A 358 -27.71 -33.73 -16.54
CA ASN A 358 -27.69 -33.11 -15.23
C ASN A 358 -26.27 -32.69 -14.83
N ASP A 359 -25.24 -33.43 -15.23
CA ASP A 359 -23.86 -33.19 -14.80
C ASP A 359 -23.04 -32.26 -15.73
N CYS A 360 -23.67 -31.78 -16.80
CA CYS A 360 -23.12 -30.88 -17.83
C CYS A 360 -21.94 -31.48 -18.62
N ASP A 361 -21.90 -32.81 -18.78
CA ASP A 361 -20.84 -33.50 -19.53
C ASP A 361 -21.16 -33.69 -21.03
N THR A 362 -22.30 -33.17 -21.50
CA THR A 362 -22.85 -33.26 -22.87
C THR A 362 -23.43 -34.62 -23.26
N ALA A 363 -23.57 -35.55 -22.32
CA ALA A 363 -24.23 -36.83 -22.51
C ALA A 363 -25.55 -36.88 -21.71
N PRO A 364 -26.73 -36.80 -22.35
CA PRO A 364 -27.99 -37.00 -21.65
C PRO A 364 -28.07 -38.46 -21.15
N GLU A 365 -27.98 -38.65 -19.84
CA GLU A 365 -28.13 -39.89 -19.05
C GLU A 365 -27.32 -41.13 -19.47
N GLY A 366 -26.54 -41.67 -18.53
CA GLY A 366 -25.90 -42.99 -18.68
C GLY A 366 -26.90 -44.16 -18.58
N PRO A 367 -26.67 -45.28 -19.30
CA PRO A 367 -27.49 -46.49 -19.16
C PRO A 367 -27.36 -47.07 -17.73
N GLY A 368 -28.42 -46.92 -16.92
CA GLY A 368 -28.47 -47.41 -15.53
C GLY A 368 -29.00 -46.42 -14.50
N VAL A 369 -29.23 -45.15 -14.88
CA VAL A 369 -29.81 -44.12 -13.99
C VAL A 369 -31.31 -44.38 -13.75
N CYS A 370 -32.04 -44.74 -14.79
CA CYS A 370 -33.47 -45.07 -14.69
C CYS A 370 -33.72 -46.51 -14.23
N PRO A 371 -34.66 -46.74 -13.28
CA PRO A 371 -35.15 -48.08 -12.96
C PRO A 371 -35.68 -48.77 -14.22
N GLY A 372 -35.20 -49.99 -14.52
CA GLY A 372 -35.69 -50.79 -15.66
C GLY A 372 -35.09 -50.43 -17.04
N GLU A 373 -33.96 -49.74 -17.08
CA GLU A 373 -33.17 -49.37 -18.28
C GLU A 373 -33.80 -48.34 -19.23
N ALA A 374 -35.06 -47.94 -19.03
CA ALA A 374 -35.67 -46.78 -19.70
C ALA A 374 -36.71 -46.15 -18.77
N GLY A 375 -36.53 -44.88 -18.40
CA GLY A 375 -37.51 -44.14 -17.62
C GLY A 375 -38.88 -44.21 -18.30
N ALA A 376 -39.88 -44.73 -17.59
CA ALA A 376 -41.23 -44.88 -18.11
C ALA A 376 -42.26 -44.50 -17.05
N TRP A 377 -43.33 -43.85 -17.49
CA TRP A 377 -44.50 -43.59 -16.66
C TRP A 377 -45.26 -44.89 -16.40
N VAL A 378 -45.66 -45.12 -15.14
CA VAL A 378 -46.41 -46.31 -14.73
C VAL A 378 -47.77 -45.93 -14.20
N SER A 379 -48.80 -46.63 -14.67
CA SER A 379 -50.15 -46.58 -14.10
C SER A 379 -50.24 -47.54 -12.92
N ARG A 380 -50.72 -47.05 -11.78
CA ARG A 380 -50.95 -47.81 -10.55
C ARG A 380 -52.44 -47.87 -10.25
N ASP A 381 -52.98 -49.09 -10.17
CA ASP A 381 -54.37 -49.33 -9.74
C ASP A 381 -54.45 -49.25 -8.21
N VAL A 382 -54.95 -48.12 -7.70
CA VAL A 382 -54.98 -47.81 -6.26
C VAL A 382 -56.41 -47.85 -5.70
N GLY A 383 -57.39 -47.43 -6.49
CA GLY A 383 -58.81 -47.40 -6.11
C GLY A 383 -59.69 -48.29 -6.99
N ALA A 384 -60.99 -48.31 -6.70
CA ALA A 384 -61.98 -48.92 -7.58
C ALA A 384 -62.14 -48.12 -8.90
N SER A 385 -62.73 -48.72 -9.92
CA SER A 385 -62.87 -48.09 -11.25
C SER A 385 -63.77 -46.85 -11.29
N ASN A 386 -64.53 -46.56 -10.23
CA ASN A 386 -65.32 -45.34 -10.09
C ASN A 386 -64.65 -44.31 -9.16
N GLN A 387 -63.44 -44.59 -8.69
CA GLN A 387 -62.64 -43.70 -7.87
C GLN A 387 -62.00 -42.63 -8.76
N GLU A 388 -62.22 -41.37 -8.41
CA GLU A 388 -61.57 -40.20 -9.00
C GLU A 388 -60.66 -39.62 -7.93
N TRP A 389 -59.34 -39.65 -8.17
CA TRP A 389 -58.36 -38.99 -7.32
C TRP A 389 -58.28 -37.53 -7.72
N ARG A 390 -58.53 -36.62 -6.78
CA ARG A 390 -58.76 -35.20 -7.04
C ARG A 390 -57.62 -34.30 -6.59
N SER A 391 -56.88 -34.70 -5.57
CA SER A 391 -55.70 -33.99 -5.09
C SER A 391 -54.67 -34.99 -4.60
N ILE A 392 -53.40 -34.67 -4.81
CA ILE A 392 -52.24 -35.49 -4.46
C ILE A 392 -51.17 -34.62 -3.80
N PHE A 393 -50.43 -35.19 -2.86
CA PHE A 393 -49.36 -34.49 -2.17
C PHE A 393 -48.19 -35.45 -1.90
N THR A 394 -46.97 -34.94 -2.05
CA THR A 394 -45.73 -35.58 -1.64
C THR A 394 -44.71 -34.50 -1.30
N GLU A 395 -43.90 -34.76 -0.26
CA GLU A 395 -42.76 -33.92 0.13
C GLU A 395 -41.49 -34.76 0.35
N LEU A 396 -41.63 -36.09 0.47
CA LEU A 396 -40.51 -37.03 0.63
C LEU A 396 -40.65 -38.17 -0.39
N PRO A 397 -39.54 -38.60 -1.02
CA PRO A 397 -39.57 -39.72 -1.94
C PRO A 397 -40.22 -40.96 -1.34
N GLY A 398 -41.23 -41.50 -2.03
CA GLY A 398 -42.01 -42.66 -1.57
C GLY A 398 -43.06 -42.41 -0.48
N ASP A 399 -43.26 -41.15 -0.04
CA ASP A 399 -44.39 -40.73 0.80
C ASP A 399 -45.44 -40.01 -0.05
N VAL A 400 -46.48 -40.72 -0.47
CA VAL A 400 -47.47 -40.20 -1.43
C VAL A 400 -48.85 -40.32 -0.85
N VAL A 401 -49.62 -39.24 -0.87
CA VAL A 401 -50.99 -39.24 -0.41
C VAL A 401 -51.91 -38.72 -1.50
N ALA A 402 -53.02 -39.41 -1.72
CA ALA A 402 -54.05 -39.00 -2.66
C ALA A 402 -55.43 -39.08 -2.01
N VAL A 403 -56.28 -38.11 -2.34
CA VAL A 403 -57.65 -38.03 -1.84
C VAL A 403 -58.61 -37.82 -3.00
N GLY A 404 -59.84 -38.31 -2.87
CA GLY A 404 -60.75 -38.38 -4.00
C GLY A 404 -62.24 -38.43 -3.65
N ASN A 405 -63.06 -38.72 -4.66
CA ASN A 405 -64.49 -38.91 -4.49
C ASN A 405 -64.81 -40.07 -3.51
N GLN A 406 -66.05 -40.15 -3.02
CA GLN A 406 -66.55 -41.27 -2.19
C GLN A 406 -65.75 -41.53 -0.89
N GLY A 407 -65.16 -40.49 -0.29
CA GLY A 407 -64.31 -40.62 0.90
C GLY A 407 -62.94 -41.24 0.62
N GLY A 408 -62.57 -41.36 -0.66
CA GLY A 408 -61.35 -42.01 -1.10
C GLY A 408 -60.11 -41.37 -0.46
N THR A 409 -59.30 -42.23 0.16
CA THR A 409 -57.99 -41.91 0.74
C THR A 409 -57.03 -43.00 0.29
N ALA A 410 -55.81 -42.60 -0.06
CA ALA A 410 -54.71 -43.48 -0.39
C ALA A 410 -53.42 -42.92 0.18
N VAL A 411 -52.68 -43.75 0.91
CA VAL A 411 -51.40 -43.38 1.55
C VAL A 411 -50.36 -44.44 1.21
N LEU A 412 -49.30 -44.01 0.53
CA LEU A 412 -48.06 -44.77 0.36
C LEU A 412 -47.07 -44.26 1.41
N THR A 413 -46.51 -45.17 2.20
CA THR A 413 -45.45 -44.85 3.16
C THR A 413 -44.09 -45.23 2.56
N PRO A 414 -43.01 -44.51 2.91
CA PRO A 414 -41.66 -44.83 2.44
C PRO A 414 -41.30 -46.32 2.64
N GLY A 415 -40.76 -46.93 1.58
CA GLY A 415 -40.41 -48.36 1.55
C GLY A 415 -41.57 -49.33 1.32
N SER A 416 -42.82 -48.86 1.28
CA SER A 416 -43.97 -49.67 0.87
C SER A 416 -44.11 -49.70 -0.65
N SER A 417 -44.52 -50.84 -1.19
CA SER A 417 -44.94 -50.97 -2.59
C SER A 417 -46.46 -50.90 -2.75
N THR A 418 -47.23 -50.82 -1.67
CA THR A 418 -48.71 -50.84 -1.70
C THR A 418 -49.31 -49.65 -0.98
N PHE A 419 -50.31 -49.03 -1.59
CA PHE A 419 -51.10 -47.97 -0.96
C PHE A 419 -52.05 -48.55 0.11
N GLN A 420 -52.07 -47.91 1.27
CA GLN A 420 -53.13 -48.07 2.26
C GLN A 420 -54.32 -47.22 1.85
N THR A 421 -55.45 -47.85 1.58
CA THR A 421 -56.69 -47.16 1.16
C THR A 421 -57.83 -47.37 2.14
N ASN A 422 -58.92 -46.63 1.97
CA ASN A 422 -60.17 -46.78 2.74
C ASN A 422 -59.97 -46.56 4.26
N ALA A 423 -59.37 -45.41 4.61
CA ALA A 423 -59.24 -44.99 5.99
C ALA A 423 -60.61 -44.90 6.70
N GLN A 424 -60.63 -45.26 7.98
CA GLN A 424 -61.87 -45.34 8.77
C GLN A 424 -62.43 -43.94 9.05
N ASN A 425 -63.75 -43.79 9.02
CA ASN A 425 -64.46 -42.53 9.27
C ASN A 425 -64.08 -41.36 8.32
N CYS A 426 -63.49 -41.66 7.16
CA CYS A 426 -63.00 -40.66 6.21
C CYS A 426 -64.00 -40.31 5.10
N GLY A 427 -65.22 -39.92 5.47
CA GLY A 427 -66.28 -39.57 4.53
C GLY A 427 -67.19 -40.75 4.16
N ASN A 428 -67.92 -40.63 3.06
CA ASN A 428 -68.92 -41.61 2.62
C ASN A 428 -69.11 -41.54 1.09
N ALA A 429 -69.97 -42.39 0.52
CA ALA A 429 -70.23 -42.42 -0.92
C ALA A 429 -70.67 -41.06 -1.53
N SER A 430 -71.30 -40.19 -0.74
CA SER A 430 -71.74 -38.85 -1.17
C SER A 430 -70.74 -37.74 -0.84
N ARG A 431 -69.77 -37.99 0.07
CA ARG A 431 -68.76 -37.01 0.49
C ARG A 431 -67.41 -37.34 -0.12
N GLY A 432 -66.93 -36.51 -1.04
CA GLY A 432 -65.58 -36.61 -1.62
C GLY A 432 -64.62 -35.58 -1.04
N TRP A 433 -63.33 -35.92 -1.03
CA TRP A 433 -62.22 -35.04 -0.70
C TRP A 433 -61.67 -34.39 -1.96
N SER A 434 -61.31 -33.12 -1.89
CA SER A 434 -60.86 -32.33 -3.04
C SER A 434 -59.54 -31.59 -2.80
N ALA A 435 -59.06 -31.53 -1.57
CA ALA A 435 -57.77 -30.95 -1.23
C ALA A 435 -57.13 -31.75 -0.09
N VAL A 436 -55.82 -31.96 -0.17
CA VAL A 436 -55.01 -32.58 0.87
C VAL A 436 -53.68 -31.84 1.04
N TRP A 437 -53.22 -31.73 2.27
CA TRP A 437 -51.86 -31.32 2.61
C TRP A 437 -51.35 -32.18 3.77
N ALA A 438 -50.10 -32.65 3.72
CA ALA A 438 -49.53 -33.49 4.77
C ALA A 438 -48.57 -32.70 5.67
N ASP A 439 -48.75 -32.81 6.98
CA ASP A 439 -47.89 -32.18 7.98
C ASP A 439 -46.75 -33.12 8.37
N MET A 440 -45.65 -33.05 7.64
CA MET A 440 -44.51 -33.95 7.85
C MET A 440 -43.86 -33.77 9.23
N ALA A 441 -43.98 -32.58 9.84
CA ALA A 441 -43.54 -32.32 11.21
C ALA A 441 -44.41 -33.03 12.29
N ASN A 442 -45.60 -33.51 11.91
CA ASN A 442 -46.55 -34.19 12.80
C ASN A 442 -46.87 -35.60 12.26
N GLN A 443 -45.81 -36.40 12.06
CA GLN A 443 -45.91 -37.79 11.61
C GLN A 443 -46.68 -37.95 10.28
N GLY A 444 -46.63 -36.92 9.42
CA GLY A 444 -47.31 -36.88 8.14
C GLY A 444 -48.85 -36.82 8.27
N ARG A 445 -49.41 -36.28 9.36
CA ARG A 445 -50.86 -36.11 9.51
C ARG A 445 -51.45 -35.37 8.30
N LEU A 446 -52.54 -35.89 7.74
CA LEU A 446 -53.15 -35.29 6.56
C LEU A 446 -54.25 -34.33 6.97
N TYR A 447 -54.23 -33.12 6.43
CA TYR A 447 -55.30 -32.13 6.54
C TYR A 447 -56.08 -32.11 5.24
N MET A 448 -57.40 -32.25 5.33
CA MET A 448 -58.24 -32.55 4.16
C MET A 448 -59.49 -31.68 4.14
N GLY A 449 -59.86 -31.25 2.93
CA GLY A 449 -61.05 -30.47 2.64
C GLY A 449 -61.94 -31.17 1.61
N SER A 450 -63.25 -31.11 1.82
CA SER A 450 -64.23 -31.86 1.01
C SER A 450 -65.04 -31.01 0.05
N SER A 451 -65.69 -31.71 -0.87
CA SER A 451 -66.52 -31.12 -1.91
C SER A 451 -67.82 -30.47 -1.42
N ASP A 452 -68.25 -30.81 -0.21
CA ASP A 452 -69.44 -30.33 0.50
C ASP A 452 -69.11 -29.41 1.70
N GLY A 453 -67.82 -29.27 2.06
CA GLY A 453 -67.33 -28.24 2.97
C GLY A 453 -66.93 -28.71 4.36
N HIS A 454 -66.79 -30.00 4.59
CA HIS A 454 -66.14 -30.53 5.78
C HIS A 454 -64.62 -30.40 5.73
N LEU A 455 -64.03 -30.03 6.86
CA LEU A 455 -62.59 -30.07 7.16
C LEU A 455 -62.31 -31.20 8.14
N THR A 456 -61.29 -32.01 7.86
CA THR A 456 -60.88 -33.14 8.70
C THR A 456 -59.36 -33.27 8.73
N PHE A 457 -58.86 -34.06 9.67
CA PHE A 457 -57.53 -34.63 9.55
C PHE A 457 -57.56 -36.16 9.62
N LEU A 458 -56.64 -36.80 8.90
CA LEU A 458 -56.37 -38.24 8.97
C LEU A 458 -55.11 -38.48 9.80
N ASP A 459 -55.26 -39.26 10.87
CA ASP A 459 -54.11 -39.77 11.62
C ASP A 459 -53.60 -41.04 10.94
N ARG A 460 -52.39 -40.99 10.38
CA ARG A 460 -51.83 -42.09 9.59
C ARG A 460 -51.55 -43.33 10.43
N THR A 461 -51.28 -43.17 11.72
CA THR A 461 -51.01 -44.30 12.62
C THR A 461 -52.28 -45.07 12.94
N GLN A 462 -53.42 -44.37 13.01
CA GLN A 462 -54.73 -44.95 13.26
C GLN A 462 -55.46 -45.31 11.97
N ASN A 463 -54.99 -44.80 10.82
CA ASN A 463 -55.65 -44.83 9.52
C ASN A 463 -57.13 -44.43 9.64
N ALA A 464 -57.38 -43.33 10.35
CA ALA A 464 -58.72 -42.87 10.68
C ALA A 464 -58.83 -41.34 10.65
N CYS A 465 -59.97 -40.84 10.17
CA CYS A 465 -60.26 -39.41 10.14
C CYS A 465 -60.99 -38.95 11.40
N SER A 466 -60.71 -37.71 11.78
CA SER A 466 -61.44 -36.95 12.79
C SER A 466 -61.98 -35.68 12.17
N GLU A 467 -63.31 -35.59 12.00
CA GLU A 467 -63.95 -34.41 11.44
C GLU A 467 -63.85 -33.24 12.44
N THR A 468 -63.58 -32.03 11.92
CA THR A 468 -63.35 -30.85 12.77
C THR A 468 -64.38 -29.76 12.55
N HIS A 469 -64.69 -29.42 11.30
CA HIS A 469 -65.58 -28.32 10.94
C HIS A 469 -66.42 -28.68 9.72
N ASP A 470 -67.60 -28.10 9.64
CA ASP A 470 -68.39 -27.97 8.42
C ASP A 470 -68.49 -26.49 8.09
N ILE A 471 -67.80 -26.09 7.02
CA ILE A 471 -67.76 -24.70 6.55
C ILE A 471 -68.79 -24.44 5.45
N LEU A 472 -69.61 -25.43 5.08
CA LEU A 472 -70.70 -25.37 4.09
C LEU A 472 -70.26 -24.84 2.72
N ARG A 473 -68.96 -24.95 2.42
CA ARG A 473 -68.31 -24.40 1.22
C ARG A 473 -67.32 -25.41 0.69
N ARG A 474 -67.44 -25.74 -0.60
CA ARG A 474 -66.51 -26.65 -1.27
C ARG A 474 -65.07 -26.15 -1.15
N VAL A 475 -64.22 -26.96 -0.52
CA VAL A 475 -62.79 -26.70 -0.39
C VAL A 475 -62.08 -27.16 -1.66
N LYS A 476 -61.16 -26.36 -2.18
CA LYS A 476 -60.48 -26.62 -3.46
C LYS A 476 -58.97 -26.79 -3.35
N GLY A 477 -58.33 -26.07 -2.43
CA GLY A 477 -56.91 -26.18 -2.16
C GLY A 477 -56.61 -25.99 -0.68
N LEU A 478 -55.52 -26.61 -0.24
CA LEU A 478 -54.98 -26.50 1.11
C LEU A 478 -53.45 -26.46 1.03
N VAL A 479 -52.85 -25.58 1.81
CA VAL A 479 -51.40 -25.56 2.03
C VAL A 479 -51.12 -25.20 3.49
N GLY A 480 -50.16 -25.87 4.10
CA GLY A 480 -49.77 -25.63 5.49
C GLY A 480 -48.30 -25.30 5.63
N PHE A 481 -47.98 -24.51 6.64
CA PHE A 481 -46.61 -24.29 7.10
C PHE A 481 -46.61 -23.90 8.58
N ARG A 482 -45.42 -23.76 9.18
CA ARG A 482 -45.25 -23.24 10.53
C ARG A 482 -44.86 -21.78 10.50
N HIS A 483 -45.59 -20.93 11.24
CA HIS A 483 -45.21 -19.54 11.48
C HIS A 483 -44.97 -19.35 12.98
N GLU A 484 -43.76 -18.94 13.36
CA GLU A 484 -43.34 -18.82 14.77
C GLU A 484 -43.58 -20.12 15.58
N GLY A 485 -43.40 -21.27 14.94
CA GLY A 485 -43.61 -22.60 15.54
C GLY A 485 -45.07 -23.08 15.59
N VAL A 486 -46.04 -22.26 15.17
CA VAL A 486 -47.47 -22.60 15.17
C VAL A 486 -47.92 -23.07 13.79
N LEU A 487 -48.74 -24.14 13.73
CA LEU A 487 -49.37 -24.62 12.49
C LEU A 487 -50.37 -23.60 11.97
N GLU A 488 -50.22 -23.26 10.69
CA GLU A 488 -51.17 -22.47 9.93
C GLU A 488 -51.44 -23.17 8.60
N VAL A 489 -52.68 -23.63 8.42
CA VAL A 489 -53.19 -24.19 7.17
C VAL A 489 -54.04 -23.13 6.49
N HIS A 490 -53.65 -22.73 5.30
CA HIS A 490 -54.41 -21.85 4.43
C HIS A 490 -55.25 -22.69 3.47
N GLY A 491 -56.53 -22.34 3.34
CA GLY A 491 -57.44 -23.04 2.45
C GLY A 491 -58.30 -22.10 1.64
N VAL A 492 -58.73 -22.60 0.48
CA VAL A 492 -59.53 -21.85 -0.49
C VAL A 492 -60.78 -22.60 -0.91
N THR A 493 -61.81 -21.85 -1.29
CA THR A 493 -63.15 -22.40 -1.58
C THR A 493 -63.71 -21.89 -2.91
N GLU A 494 -64.58 -22.70 -3.53
CA GLU A 494 -65.17 -22.36 -4.82
C GLU A 494 -66.36 -21.40 -4.66
N THR A 495 -67.34 -21.67 -3.80
CA THR A 495 -68.61 -20.93 -3.77
C THR A 495 -68.78 -20.05 -2.52
N SER A 496 -69.15 -18.78 -2.71
CA SER A 496 -69.50 -17.88 -1.61
C SER A 496 -70.87 -18.28 -1.07
N GLY A 497 -70.91 -18.85 0.13
CA GLY A 497 -72.17 -18.99 0.86
C GLY A 497 -72.72 -17.59 1.17
N SER A 498 -73.68 -17.12 0.38
CA SER A 498 -74.61 -15.98 0.54
C SER A 498 -74.17 -14.62 1.12
N THR A 499 -72.93 -14.42 1.58
CA THR A 499 -72.42 -13.13 2.05
C THR A 499 -70.92 -13.00 1.74
N ASP A 500 -70.48 -11.80 1.39
CA ASP A 500 -69.12 -11.41 1.01
C ASP A 500 -68.08 -11.51 2.16
N GLN A 501 -67.98 -12.66 2.83
CA GLN A 501 -66.90 -12.94 3.80
C GLN A 501 -66.19 -14.25 3.44
N GLY A 502 -65.05 -14.05 2.75
CA GLY A 502 -63.88 -14.92 2.61
C GLY A 502 -64.04 -16.25 1.88
N LEU A 503 -63.69 -16.33 0.60
CA LEU A 503 -63.42 -17.63 -0.06
C LEU A 503 -62.08 -18.23 0.38
N THR A 504 -61.40 -17.59 1.32
CA THR A 504 -60.16 -18.03 1.93
C THR A 504 -60.35 -18.20 3.43
N PHE A 505 -59.60 -19.12 4.02
CA PHE A 505 -59.57 -19.31 5.47
C PHE A 505 -58.18 -19.71 5.94
N ARG A 506 -57.94 -19.50 7.23
CA ARG A 506 -56.78 -19.96 7.97
C ARG A 506 -57.23 -20.87 9.09
N TRP A 507 -56.55 -21.99 9.24
CA TRP A 507 -56.91 -23.06 10.15
C TRP A 507 -55.69 -23.53 10.93
N THR A 508 -55.81 -23.65 12.25
CA THR A 508 -54.71 -24.13 13.12
C THR A 508 -54.61 -25.65 13.17
N GLY A 509 -55.41 -26.37 12.37
CA GLY A 509 -55.51 -27.83 12.39
C GLY A 509 -56.32 -28.41 13.56
N GLY A 510 -56.76 -27.57 14.50
CA GLY A 510 -57.56 -27.97 15.66
C GLY A 510 -59.08 -27.98 15.38
N SER A 511 -59.87 -28.41 16.36
CA SER A 511 -61.33 -28.30 16.36
C SER A 511 -61.81 -27.05 17.11
N GLY A 512 -62.96 -26.51 16.73
CA GLY A 512 -63.66 -25.46 17.47
C GLY A 512 -63.52 -24.06 16.86
N HIS A 513 -64.44 -23.16 17.23
CA HIS A 513 -64.62 -21.86 16.54
C HIS A 513 -63.35 -21.01 16.39
N ASN A 514 -62.47 -21.01 17.40
CA ASN A 514 -61.23 -20.21 17.37
C ASN A 514 -60.11 -20.81 16.52
N ALA A 515 -60.27 -22.05 16.05
CA ALA A 515 -59.28 -22.72 15.22
C ALA A 515 -59.34 -22.26 13.76
N LEU A 516 -60.44 -21.63 13.33
CA LEU A 516 -60.72 -21.30 11.93
C LEU A 516 -61.08 -19.81 11.78
N VAL A 517 -60.36 -19.11 10.91
CA VAL A 517 -60.56 -17.67 10.64
C VAL A 517 -60.71 -17.44 9.14
N PHE A 518 -61.83 -16.86 8.71
CA PHE A 518 -62.06 -16.51 7.31
C PHE A 518 -61.44 -15.16 6.93
N GLY A 519 -60.99 -15.04 5.68
CA GLY A 519 -60.62 -13.74 5.12
C GLY A 519 -61.84 -12.81 5.02
N SER A 520 -61.61 -11.51 5.06
CA SER A 520 -62.65 -10.50 4.88
C SER A 520 -62.60 -9.82 3.52
N ASN A 521 -61.47 -9.88 2.80
CA ASN A 521 -61.37 -9.32 1.46
C ASN A 521 -62.27 -10.06 0.46
N THR A 522 -62.87 -9.32 -0.45
CA THR A 522 -63.67 -9.88 -1.55
C THR A 522 -62.75 -10.49 -2.60
N VAL A 523 -62.74 -11.82 -2.68
CA VAL A 523 -62.06 -12.61 -3.71
C VAL A 523 -63.08 -13.29 -4.64
N ARG A 524 -62.63 -13.84 -5.77
CA ARG A 524 -63.46 -14.63 -6.70
C ARG A 524 -63.26 -16.13 -6.47
N HIS A 525 -64.01 -16.98 -7.17
CA HIS A 525 -63.91 -18.45 -7.05
C HIS A 525 -62.45 -18.88 -7.11
N LEU A 526 -61.98 -19.60 -6.09
CA LEU A 526 -60.61 -20.08 -6.01
C LEU A 526 -60.57 -21.59 -6.23
N PHE A 527 -59.48 -22.05 -6.86
CA PHE A 527 -59.30 -23.44 -7.23
C PHE A 527 -58.05 -24.05 -6.59
N ASP A 528 -57.06 -23.23 -6.25
CA ASP A 528 -55.84 -23.73 -5.63
C ASP A 528 -55.12 -22.64 -4.81
N VAL A 529 -54.26 -23.09 -3.88
CA VAL A 529 -53.44 -22.27 -3.00
C VAL A 529 -52.13 -22.98 -2.71
N HIS A 530 -51.02 -22.27 -2.89
CA HIS A 530 -49.69 -22.80 -2.59
C HIS A 530 -48.76 -21.69 -2.10
N GLY A 531 -47.85 -22.05 -1.21
CA GLY A 531 -46.88 -21.14 -0.63
C GLY A 531 -45.98 -21.85 0.36
N ARG A 532 -44.78 -21.31 0.54
CA ARG A 532 -43.78 -21.85 1.49
C ARG A 532 -43.67 -21.03 2.78
N SER A 533 -44.22 -19.82 2.76
CA SER A 533 -44.23 -18.89 3.89
C SER A 533 -45.38 -17.90 3.75
N ARG A 534 -45.63 -17.08 4.78
CA ARG A 534 -46.59 -15.96 4.67
C ARG A 534 -46.15 -14.88 3.67
N ALA A 535 -44.85 -14.78 3.37
CA ALA A 535 -44.32 -13.76 2.47
C ALA A 535 -44.60 -14.11 1.00
N VAL A 536 -44.61 -15.41 0.68
CA VAL A 536 -44.82 -15.93 -0.67
C VAL A 536 -45.84 -17.07 -0.62
N LEU A 537 -47.10 -16.63 -0.67
CA LEU A 537 -48.28 -17.48 -0.64
C LEU A 537 -49.33 -16.90 -1.60
N PHE A 538 -49.73 -17.71 -2.56
CA PHE A 538 -50.65 -17.33 -3.63
C PHE A 538 -51.88 -18.21 -3.66
N ALA A 539 -53.01 -17.61 -4.03
CA ALA A 539 -54.26 -18.30 -4.29
C ALA A 539 -54.77 -17.92 -5.68
N VAL A 540 -55.25 -18.90 -6.43
CA VAL A 540 -55.59 -18.70 -7.84
C VAL A 540 -57.00 -19.16 -8.17
N GLY A 541 -57.61 -18.48 -9.13
CA GLY A 541 -58.90 -18.88 -9.66
C GLY A 541 -59.47 -17.91 -10.69
N GLY A 542 -60.73 -17.51 -10.54
CA GLY A 542 -61.34 -16.58 -11.48
C GLY A 542 -62.85 -16.38 -11.43
N THR A 543 -63.37 -15.64 -12.42
CA THR A 543 -64.80 -15.38 -12.62
C THR A 543 -65.45 -16.42 -13.53
N GLU A 544 -66.76 -16.64 -13.38
CA GLU A 544 -67.50 -17.61 -14.21
C GLU A 544 -67.62 -17.16 -15.67
N SER A 545 -67.85 -15.86 -15.90
CA SER A 545 -68.06 -15.25 -17.22
C SER A 545 -67.06 -14.14 -17.52
N GLY A 546 -66.93 -13.81 -18.82
CA GLY A 546 -66.05 -12.75 -19.33
C GLY A 546 -64.87 -13.28 -20.14
N ASN A 547 -64.13 -12.39 -20.81
CA ASN A 547 -62.95 -12.73 -21.62
C ASN A 547 -61.63 -12.70 -20.82
N SER A 548 -61.62 -12.07 -19.64
CA SER A 548 -60.50 -12.10 -18.68
C SER A 548 -61.01 -12.61 -17.33
N ARG A 549 -60.96 -13.94 -17.18
CA ARG A 549 -61.54 -14.65 -16.03
C ARG A 549 -60.52 -14.93 -14.94
N GLY A 550 -59.25 -15.15 -15.28
CA GLY A 550 -58.20 -15.53 -14.32
C GLY A 550 -57.95 -14.49 -13.22
N ARG A 551 -57.75 -14.93 -11.99
CA ARG A 551 -57.38 -14.11 -10.84
C ARG A 551 -56.26 -14.79 -10.06
N ILE A 552 -55.27 -14.01 -9.65
CA ILE A 552 -54.22 -14.41 -8.70
C ILE A 552 -54.27 -13.42 -7.55
N TYR A 553 -54.21 -13.95 -6.34
CA TYR A 553 -54.17 -13.19 -5.10
C TYR A 553 -52.93 -13.59 -4.30
N ARG A 554 -52.30 -12.63 -3.63
CA ARG A 554 -51.18 -12.85 -2.72
C ARG A 554 -51.61 -12.59 -1.29
N PHE A 555 -51.15 -13.42 -0.37
CA PHE A 555 -51.37 -13.22 1.05
C PHE A 555 -50.52 -12.06 1.57
N ASN A 556 -51.14 -11.13 2.28
CA ASN A 556 -50.48 -10.01 2.91
C ASN A 556 -50.21 -10.33 4.39
N PRO A 557 -48.94 -10.53 4.80
CA PRO A 557 -48.61 -10.93 6.17
C PRO A 557 -48.93 -9.86 7.21
N THR A 558 -49.07 -8.59 6.80
CA THR A 558 -49.35 -7.47 7.70
C THR A 558 -50.84 -7.33 7.98
N THR A 559 -51.67 -7.37 6.93
CA THR A 559 -53.13 -7.23 7.07
C THR A 559 -53.82 -8.57 7.35
N LEU A 560 -53.11 -9.68 7.11
CA LEU A 560 -53.62 -11.05 7.16
C LEU A 560 -54.79 -11.28 6.20
N GLN A 561 -54.80 -10.55 5.09
CA GLN A 561 -55.79 -10.62 4.03
C GLN A 561 -55.15 -11.02 2.69
N TRP A 562 -55.97 -11.17 1.65
CA TRP A 562 -55.55 -11.52 0.31
C TRP A 562 -55.75 -10.34 -0.63
N ASP A 563 -54.66 -9.89 -1.24
CA ASP A 563 -54.61 -8.75 -2.15
C ASP A 563 -54.49 -9.25 -3.60
N SER A 564 -55.06 -8.50 -4.56
CA SER A 564 -54.98 -8.89 -5.98
C SER A 564 -53.63 -8.55 -6.58
N GLU A 565 -53.11 -9.43 -7.44
CA GLU A 565 -51.87 -9.24 -8.21
C GLU A 565 -52.09 -8.51 -9.55
N GLY A 566 -53.25 -7.91 -9.78
CA GLY A 566 -53.47 -6.95 -10.88
C GLY A 566 -53.67 -7.53 -12.27
N LEU A 567 -53.93 -8.84 -12.40
CA LEU A 567 -54.11 -9.52 -13.69
C LEU A 567 -55.49 -9.32 -14.35
N GLU A 568 -56.40 -8.55 -13.76
CA GLU A 568 -57.78 -8.41 -14.25
C GLU A 568 -57.91 -7.77 -15.63
N ASN A 569 -56.89 -7.01 -16.04
CA ASN A 569 -56.87 -6.30 -17.32
C ASN A 569 -56.17 -7.07 -18.44
N VAL A 570 -55.59 -8.23 -18.14
CA VAL A 570 -54.92 -9.06 -19.14
C VAL A 570 -55.99 -9.84 -19.92
N SER A 571 -56.02 -9.70 -21.25
CA SER A 571 -57.02 -10.33 -22.11
C SER A 571 -56.79 -11.83 -22.30
N ASP A 572 -57.81 -12.54 -22.77
CA ASP A 572 -57.77 -13.98 -23.09
C ASP A 572 -57.22 -14.83 -21.94
N MET A 573 -57.75 -14.61 -20.74
CA MET A 573 -57.41 -15.37 -19.55
C MET A 573 -58.56 -16.29 -19.16
N GLY A 574 -58.32 -17.59 -19.14
CA GLY A 574 -59.21 -18.53 -18.46
C GLY A 574 -58.98 -18.51 -16.96
N ARG A 575 -59.81 -19.24 -16.23
CA ARG A 575 -59.65 -19.35 -14.77
C ARG A 575 -58.39 -20.15 -14.47
N PHE A 576 -57.61 -19.70 -13.50
CA PHE A 576 -56.49 -20.49 -13.00
C PHE A 576 -57.00 -21.71 -12.23
N ARG A 577 -56.21 -22.78 -12.27
CA ARG A 577 -56.54 -24.11 -11.76
C ARG A 577 -55.50 -24.62 -10.78
N GLY A 578 -54.23 -24.35 -11.04
CA GLY A 578 -53.12 -24.72 -10.16
C GLY A 578 -52.13 -23.59 -9.98
N VAL A 579 -51.47 -23.55 -8.82
CA VAL A 579 -50.38 -22.64 -8.49
C VAL A 579 -49.29 -23.39 -7.74
N TRP A 580 -48.04 -23.08 -8.05
CA TRP A 580 -46.89 -23.68 -7.37
C TRP A 580 -45.86 -22.60 -7.04
N VAL A 581 -45.33 -22.64 -5.83
CA VAL A 581 -44.32 -21.69 -5.34
C VAL A 581 -43.03 -22.46 -5.14
N VAL A 582 -42.02 -22.12 -5.92
CA VAL A 582 -40.69 -22.77 -5.85
C VAL A 582 -39.89 -22.16 -4.71
N ASN A 583 -39.77 -20.83 -4.68
CA ASN A 583 -39.01 -20.09 -3.69
C ASN A 583 -39.57 -18.66 -3.53
N ASP A 584 -38.82 -17.79 -2.86
CA ASP A 584 -39.27 -16.43 -2.55
C ASP A 584 -39.34 -15.48 -3.76
N THR A 585 -38.82 -15.89 -4.92
CA THR A 585 -38.78 -15.10 -6.16
C THR A 585 -39.35 -15.86 -7.36
N LEU A 586 -39.87 -17.07 -7.19
CA LEU A 586 -40.32 -17.90 -8.29
C LEU A 586 -41.60 -18.67 -7.95
N ALA A 587 -42.63 -18.43 -8.75
CA ALA A 587 -43.88 -19.17 -8.69
C ALA A 587 -44.50 -19.31 -10.08
N PHE A 588 -45.41 -20.27 -10.24
CA PHE A 588 -46.11 -20.52 -11.49
C PHE A 588 -47.60 -20.71 -11.27
N ALA A 589 -48.39 -20.34 -12.27
CA ALA A 589 -49.84 -20.56 -12.27
C ALA A 589 -50.32 -21.04 -13.65
N VAL A 590 -51.20 -22.03 -13.65
CA VAL A 590 -51.77 -22.62 -14.87
C VAL A 590 -53.29 -22.64 -14.82
N GLY A 591 -53.95 -22.70 -15.98
CA GLY A 591 -55.41 -22.71 -16.01
C GLY A 591 -56.07 -23.10 -17.31
N GLU A 592 -57.36 -22.79 -17.38
CA GLU A 592 -58.24 -23.13 -18.49
C GLU A 592 -57.88 -22.33 -19.75
N ARG A 593 -57.98 -22.96 -20.92
CA ARG A 593 -57.90 -22.23 -22.19
C ARG A 593 -58.98 -21.18 -22.31
N GLN A 594 -58.60 -20.01 -22.82
CA GLN A 594 -59.54 -18.96 -23.22
C GLN A 594 -59.19 -18.49 -24.63
N ALA A 595 -60.18 -18.52 -25.53
CA ALA A 595 -60.04 -18.14 -26.93
C ALA A 595 -58.92 -18.87 -27.68
N SER A 596 -57.70 -18.33 -27.71
CA SER A 596 -56.54 -18.88 -28.43
C SER A 596 -55.36 -19.28 -27.54
N ALA A 597 -55.40 -19.00 -26.23
CA ALA A 597 -54.26 -19.18 -25.34
C ALA A 597 -54.61 -19.95 -24.05
N ASN A 598 -53.63 -20.71 -23.55
CA ASN A 598 -53.63 -21.27 -22.20
C ASN A 598 -52.92 -20.28 -21.25
N PRO A 599 -53.51 -19.95 -20.09
CA PRO A 599 -52.87 -19.09 -19.13
C PRO A 599 -51.82 -19.90 -18.36
N VAL A 600 -50.58 -19.85 -18.83
CA VAL A 600 -49.39 -20.27 -18.07
C VAL A 600 -48.65 -18.99 -17.69
N PHE A 601 -48.41 -18.79 -16.40
CA PHE A 601 -47.77 -17.58 -15.90
C PHE A 601 -46.64 -17.92 -14.94
N GLN A 602 -45.58 -17.12 -15.01
CA GLN A 602 -44.42 -17.15 -14.12
C GLN A 602 -44.34 -15.86 -13.33
N TRP A 603 -44.09 -15.97 -12.04
CA TRP A 603 -43.76 -14.87 -11.14
C TRP A 603 -42.26 -14.83 -10.91
N ASN A 604 -41.65 -13.64 -10.96
CA ASN A 604 -40.20 -13.45 -10.86
C ASN A 604 -39.75 -12.72 -9.57
N GLY A 605 -40.61 -12.65 -8.55
CA GLY A 605 -40.37 -11.88 -7.32
C GLY A 605 -41.12 -10.54 -7.29
N ASP A 606 -41.45 -10.01 -8.47
CA ASP A 606 -42.12 -8.71 -8.61
C ASP A 606 -43.42 -8.82 -9.41
N GLU A 607 -43.38 -9.41 -10.60
CA GLU A 607 -44.53 -9.43 -11.52
C GLU A 607 -44.83 -10.80 -12.12
N TRP A 608 -46.07 -10.98 -12.56
CA TRP A 608 -46.54 -12.17 -13.27
C TRP A 608 -46.47 -11.96 -14.79
N THR A 609 -45.71 -12.81 -15.47
CA THR A 609 -45.54 -12.79 -16.93
C THR A 609 -46.11 -14.05 -17.58
N ARG A 610 -46.70 -13.91 -18.77
CA ARG A 610 -47.32 -15.05 -19.48
C ARG A 610 -46.25 -15.84 -20.24
N MET A 611 -46.21 -17.15 -20.03
CA MET A 611 -45.44 -18.10 -20.82
C MET A 611 -46.26 -18.62 -22.00
N THR A 612 -45.60 -18.96 -23.10
CA THR A 612 -46.26 -19.49 -24.30
C THR A 612 -46.29 -21.01 -24.26
N LEU A 613 -47.49 -21.59 -24.14
CA LEU A 613 -47.70 -23.02 -24.37
C LEU A 613 -47.87 -23.28 -25.88
N PRO A 614 -47.36 -24.40 -26.43
CA PRO A 614 -47.66 -24.86 -27.78
C PRO A 614 -49.15 -24.83 -28.08
N ASN A 615 -49.52 -24.47 -29.31
CA ASN A 615 -50.91 -24.33 -29.70
C ASN A 615 -51.59 -25.71 -29.78
N THR A 616 -52.16 -26.14 -28.66
CA THR A 616 -52.97 -27.34 -28.51
C THR A 616 -54.45 -26.92 -28.40
N PRO A 617 -55.29 -27.22 -29.40
CA PRO A 617 -56.70 -26.85 -29.36
C PRO A 617 -57.42 -27.52 -28.18
N ASN A 618 -58.23 -26.75 -27.46
CA ASN A 618 -59.18 -27.22 -26.43
C ASN A 618 -58.59 -27.90 -25.19
N GLU A 619 -57.37 -27.56 -24.80
CA GLU A 619 -56.72 -28.14 -23.63
C GLU A 619 -56.84 -27.27 -22.39
N SER A 620 -57.32 -27.80 -21.26
CA SER A 620 -57.32 -27.08 -19.98
C SER A 620 -56.26 -27.68 -19.06
N LEU A 621 -55.31 -26.85 -18.60
CA LEU A 621 -54.34 -27.26 -17.60
C LEU A 621 -55.02 -27.35 -16.24
N THR A 622 -54.66 -28.37 -15.46
CA THR A 622 -55.32 -28.72 -14.20
C THR A 622 -54.46 -28.44 -12.97
N SER A 623 -53.16 -28.72 -13.04
CA SER A 623 -52.22 -28.47 -11.94
C SER A 623 -50.79 -28.31 -12.48
N ILE A 624 -49.89 -27.83 -11.62
CA ILE A 624 -48.49 -27.53 -11.94
C ILE A 624 -47.60 -27.85 -10.75
N VAL A 625 -46.42 -28.41 -11.03
CA VAL A 625 -45.31 -28.55 -10.08
C VAL A 625 -44.04 -28.03 -10.76
N ALA A 626 -43.17 -27.36 -10.01
CA ALA A 626 -41.92 -26.84 -10.52
C ALA A 626 -40.80 -26.96 -9.49
N PHE A 627 -39.58 -27.19 -9.97
CA PHE A 627 -38.39 -27.27 -9.14
C PHE A 627 -37.42 -26.13 -9.40
N GLY A 628 -37.58 -25.42 -10.52
CA GLY A 628 -36.80 -24.25 -10.90
C GLY A 628 -37.46 -23.51 -12.08
N ALA A 629 -36.86 -22.43 -12.54
CA ALA A 629 -37.39 -21.60 -13.63
C ALA A 629 -37.47 -22.35 -14.98
N LYS A 630 -36.69 -23.42 -15.12
CA LYS A 630 -36.53 -24.25 -16.31
C LYS A 630 -36.72 -25.74 -15.98
N SER A 631 -37.47 -26.05 -14.93
CA SER A 631 -37.82 -27.41 -14.50
C SER A 631 -39.26 -27.44 -14.01
N ILE A 632 -40.20 -27.49 -14.97
CA ILE A 632 -41.63 -27.28 -14.74
C ILE A 632 -42.43 -28.40 -15.38
N TYR A 633 -43.46 -28.88 -14.66
CA TYR A 633 -44.38 -29.90 -15.13
C TYR A 633 -45.83 -29.48 -14.91
N ALA A 634 -46.67 -29.61 -15.95
CA ALA A 634 -48.09 -29.25 -15.87
C ALA A 634 -48.98 -30.38 -16.39
N THR A 635 -50.07 -30.67 -15.68
CA THR A 635 -51.07 -31.65 -16.12
C THR A 635 -52.22 -31.00 -16.86
N ALA A 636 -52.87 -31.77 -17.73
CA ALA A 636 -54.06 -31.34 -18.45
C ALA A 636 -55.22 -32.33 -18.33
N GLN A 637 -56.45 -31.81 -18.44
CA GLN A 637 -57.68 -32.58 -18.27
C GLN A 637 -57.88 -33.69 -19.31
N ASN A 638 -57.16 -33.65 -20.43
CA ASN A 638 -57.17 -34.65 -21.50
C ASN A 638 -56.17 -35.80 -21.27
N GLY A 639 -55.51 -35.86 -20.10
CA GLY A 639 -54.60 -36.94 -19.74
C GLY A 639 -53.17 -36.72 -20.23
N ARG A 640 -52.72 -35.46 -20.33
CA ARG A 640 -51.33 -35.11 -20.72
C ARG A 640 -50.53 -34.51 -19.58
N VAL A 641 -49.22 -34.75 -19.60
CA VAL A 641 -48.21 -34.04 -18.81
C VAL A 641 -47.28 -33.29 -19.76
N TYR A 642 -47.13 -32.00 -19.52
CA TYR A 642 -46.19 -31.13 -20.19
C TYR A 642 -44.95 -30.92 -19.32
N ARG A 643 -43.78 -30.78 -19.95
CA ARG A 643 -42.53 -30.35 -19.33
C ARG A 643 -42.01 -29.09 -20.01
N TYR A 644 -41.44 -28.16 -19.24
CA TYR A 644 -40.62 -27.04 -19.74
C TYR A 644 -39.22 -27.15 -19.16
N ASP A 645 -38.23 -27.22 -20.03
CA ASP A 645 -36.80 -27.37 -19.70
C ASP A 645 -35.98 -26.07 -19.90
N GLY A 646 -36.68 -24.95 -20.16
CA GLY A 646 -36.05 -23.67 -20.48
C GLY A 646 -35.99 -23.33 -21.97
N SER A 647 -36.23 -24.29 -22.86
CA SER A 647 -36.26 -24.07 -24.31
C SER A 647 -37.69 -23.98 -24.83
N GLU A 648 -38.48 -25.02 -24.65
CA GLU A 648 -39.87 -25.12 -25.08
C GLU A 648 -40.67 -26.07 -24.19
N TRP A 649 -42.00 -25.99 -24.29
CA TRP A 649 -42.88 -26.95 -23.63
C TRP A 649 -43.06 -28.19 -24.51
N GLN A 650 -42.95 -29.37 -23.92
CA GLN A 650 -43.06 -30.66 -24.60
C GLN A 650 -44.05 -31.58 -23.89
N VAL A 651 -44.78 -32.40 -24.64
CA VAL A 651 -45.62 -33.47 -24.06
C VAL A 651 -44.70 -34.63 -23.70
N VAL A 652 -44.55 -34.92 -22.41
CA VAL A 652 -43.69 -36.01 -21.90
C VAL A 652 -44.50 -37.26 -21.51
N PHE A 653 -45.82 -37.13 -21.37
CA PHE A 653 -46.71 -38.25 -21.08
C PHE A 653 -48.13 -37.98 -21.59
N GLU A 654 -48.78 -39.00 -22.14
CA GLU A 654 -50.17 -38.95 -22.60
C GLU A 654 -50.88 -40.29 -22.39
N VAL A 655 -52.07 -40.23 -21.78
CA VAL A 655 -53.00 -41.37 -21.65
C VAL A 655 -54.35 -40.96 -22.23
N PRO A 656 -54.65 -41.33 -23.49
CA PRO A 656 -55.89 -40.92 -24.15
C PRO A 656 -57.13 -41.35 -23.36
N GLY A 657 -58.00 -40.37 -23.06
CA GLY A 657 -59.25 -40.60 -22.33
C GLY A 657 -59.12 -40.59 -20.81
N ALA A 658 -57.90 -40.51 -20.26
CA ALA A 658 -57.70 -40.21 -18.85
C ALA A 658 -57.98 -38.73 -18.55
N VAL A 659 -58.32 -38.45 -17.30
CA VAL A 659 -58.43 -37.10 -16.75
C VAL A 659 -57.40 -36.95 -15.64
N PHE A 660 -56.46 -36.03 -15.80
CA PHE A 660 -55.48 -35.70 -14.76
C PHE A 660 -55.96 -34.51 -13.96
N ASN A 661 -56.11 -34.70 -12.66
CA ASN A 661 -56.70 -33.71 -11.76
C ASN A 661 -55.63 -32.90 -11.01
N ASP A 662 -54.51 -33.52 -10.66
CA ASP A 662 -53.47 -32.90 -9.84
C ASP A 662 -52.10 -33.58 -10.06
N ILE A 663 -51.01 -32.86 -9.78
CA ILE A 663 -49.64 -33.34 -9.88
C ILE A 663 -48.85 -32.90 -8.64
N ALA A 664 -48.01 -33.79 -8.11
CA ALA A 664 -47.05 -33.49 -7.06
C ALA A 664 -45.76 -34.26 -7.30
N GLY A 665 -44.65 -33.79 -6.76
CA GLY A 665 -43.37 -34.48 -6.88
C GLY A 665 -42.31 -33.87 -5.99
N THR A 666 -41.26 -34.64 -5.71
CA THR A 666 -40.12 -34.18 -4.91
C THR A 666 -38.91 -33.82 -5.77
N SER A 667 -38.88 -34.29 -7.01
CA SER A 667 -37.85 -33.96 -8.02
C SER A 667 -38.38 -34.30 -9.43
N PRO A 668 -37.69 -33.89 -10.51
CA PRO A 668 -37.96 -34.37 -11.87
C PRO A 668 -38.00 -35.90 -12.00
N ALA A 669 -37.28 -36.62 -11.13
CA ALA A 669 -37.23 -38.08 -11.08
C ALA A 669 -38.16 -38.70 -10.00
N ASP A 670 -39.13 -37.96 -9.46
CA ASP A 670 -40.21 -38.52 -8.64
C ASP A 670 -41.48 -37.67 -8.78
N LEU A 671 -42.29 -37.97 -9.81
CA LEU A 671 -43.51 -37.25 -10.15
C LEU A 671 -44.73 -38.18 -10.03
N TRP A 672 -45.81 -37.66 -9.43
CA TRP A 672 -47.05 -38.37 -9.21
C TRP A 672 -48.25 -37.58 -9.72
N VAL A 673 -49.13 -38.25 -10.46
CA VAL A 673 -50.32 -37.64 -11.05
C VAL A 673 -51.59 -38.35 -10.56
N ALA A 674 -52.54 -37.56 -10.08
CA ALA A 674 -53.87 -38.01 -9.70
C ALA A 674 -54.77 -38.15 -10.94
N GLY A 675 -55.29 -39.36 -11.16
CA GLY A 675 -56.16 -39.67 -12.30
C GLY A 675 -57.57 -40.11 -11.92
N ASN A 676 -58.33 -40.47 -12.96
CA ASN A 676 -59.63 -41.15 -12.85
C ASN A 676 -59.48 -42.68 -12.87
N ASP A 677 -60.61 -43.38 -12.80
CA ASP A 677 -60.75 -44.84 -12.89
C ASP A 677 -59.89 -45.62 -11.86
N GLY A 678 -59.67 -45.03 -10.69
CA GLY A 678 -58.89 -45.60 -9.60
C GLY A 678 -57.38 -45.54 -9.79
N LYS A 679 -56.90 -44.82 -10.81
CA LYS A 679 -55.49 -44.81 -11.20
C LYS A 679 -54.73 -43.60 -10.66
N LEU A 680 -53.52 -43.87 -10.17
CA LEU A 680 -52.46 -42.89 -10.03
C LEU A 680 -51.38 -43.19 -11.08
N TYR A 681 -50.62 -42.19 -11.50
CA TYR A 681 -49.50 -42.37 -12.42
C TYR A 681 -48.21 -41.88 -11.76
N HIS A 682 -47.11 -42.61 -11.95
CA HIS A 682 -45.82 -42.35 -11.30
C HIS A 682 -44.68 -42.35 -12.33
N TRP A 683 -43.73 -41.46 -12.13
CA TRP A 683 -42.47 -41.39 -12.87
C TRP A 683 -41.27 -41.33 -11.91
N PRO A 684 -40.18 -42.08 -12.17
CA PRO A 684 -40.10 -43.23 -13.09
C PRO A 684 -40.73 -44.49 -12.45
N GLN A 685 -40.70 -45.62 -13.18
CA GLN A 685 -41.32 -46.91 -12.83
C GLN A 685 -41.00 -47.48 -11.44
#